data_AF-A0AAE0WM31-F1
#
_entry.id   AF-A0AAE0WM31-F1
#
_cell.length_a   1.000
_cell.length_b   1.000
_cell.length_c   1.000
_cell.angle_alpha   90.00
_cell.angle_beta   90.00
_cell.angle_gamma   90.00
#
_symmetry.space_group_name_H-M   'P 1'
#
loop_
_entity.id
_entity.type
_entity.pdbx_description
1 polymer ?
#
loop_
_entity_poly.entity_id
_entity_poly.type
_entity_poly.pdbx_seq_one_letter_code
_entity_poly.pdbx_strand_id
1 'polypeptide(L)'
;MVQNKALIYAAHPTSLPEAGKHIKIESRDFDENQTPPSGGITIKVNYVSFDPYQRGRMRPATVKSYAPPFDLGKPVTNSAVATVIKSDNQKFKDGQVIYAGRTNTEEYVALSKEEADACDVLDNQYNLDPKLFVGALGMPGLTAYSSFYAIGKPKKGETIFISAASGAVGQIVGQLAKHEGLKVIGSVGDDSKLDFITKELGFDGGFNYKKEKAGDALDRLAPDGIDIYYENVGGEQLAAALTAMKPFGRIVACGMISQYNKPPEEQYGVKNLMQVVAKRINMRGFIVSDPDMGPVYAKEHQKNVQAWIHNGSFKARMSTTKGIDNAAEGLLGLFAGKNFGKAVLEFIPNSALENARVASTFPKQHIKSSLSPLMTRLIDALQAITIMDRRRAYWLPTFFFAVFALGSLIYLRYPHISTAFEYESQQDKKAFKAPKHNVFAELTEQEATSVNDFILEKFDHLNLTKHPKSARDNFVYIVETLKPNKTDVVTFLHDDAPPPERWAKASISENFPDGPYMVYYMVGPLPVSEETQILPLEYTFNSGRNYIKNPVQDYGAILDFALEMAEDVSDITQELLGATVNRANPDDPEGLLAFPRGSRVETGGMMLWMQFYRPGMGSGARTLLPQGIYVKVDATSLNTSEWTVGQFYYNGVLYDSAAEFRSALDDPDFQRTPPNLDGSWTNTEDFGDYPDRDLPPPVSVQPYGPRYNLDKKENYISWFGFEFYLTTAQATGVSLFDIRFKGERVMYELGLQEAMAHYAGDDPMQGGLEFMDSFFGMGNNAFELVPGYDCPAYADYLDAEWHRSYQTHTMPNSICIFEFTADYLLSRHTAQYSVTASRNTFLTVRSVSTVGNYDYTIEYMFFMDGTIEVKVRASGFIFSAFYTANSTKSEDEYGHRIHDALSSSMHDHVLNFKADLDVAGPTNDMVRLALEPMTTSYGWDQPEQPKRNTMHLKEYPVTEETGLDWPKNSGEFYIVYSSDEKNAWGERKGYRVTSGTGMGSTPHLTILNSTTLGDSARWAEHDLWVLQRKDNEPRSADPLNYFAPHDPLIDFTKMADHERLERGAPDTPYDGDLVVYFNLGAHHIPHSGDIPNTLMHTSASSVMFVPHNFADADPSRQSVQGVRLQLKGHGKKSGGFAGEWSAPSTPNGDLRSRSQKDNKTKAYYFGATYEKKIELPLEALEPDMEGYISSEHDITDLSFNGSAAGVWHREEAFGG
;
A
#
# COMPACT_ATOMS: atom_id res chain seq x y z
N MET A 1 -13.79 59.41 -7.21
CA MET A 1 -14.33 58.55 -8.30
C MET A 1 -13.51 58.73 -9.57
N VAL A 2 -12.81 57.67 -9.97
CA VAL A 2 -12.13 57.51 -11.26
C VAL A 2 -12.91 56.51 -12.11
N GLN A 3 -12.83 56.63 -13.43
CA GLN A 3 -13.34 55.61 -14.35
C GLN A 3 -12.33 54.46 -14.42
N ASN A 4 -12.60 53.37 -13.72
CA ASN A 4 -11.76 52.18 -13.65
C ASN A 4 -12.18 51.19 -14.75
N LYS A 5 -11.32 51.00 -15.74
CA LYS A 5 -11.58 50.07 -16.84
C LYS A 5 -11.28 48.64 -16.43
N ALA A 6 -12.17 47.72 -16.82
CA ALA A 6 -12.05 46.30 -16.54
C ALA A 6 -12.24 45.44 -17.80
N LEU A 7 -11.50 44.33 -17.89
CA LEU A 7 -11.68 43.31 -18.93
C LEU A 7 -12.77 42.32 -18.51
N ILE A 8 -13.98 42.48 -19.04
CA ILE A 8 -15.18 41.75 -18.62
C ILE A 8 -15.42 40.50 -19.45
N TYR A 9 -15.75 39.40 -18.76
CA TYR A 9 -16.31 38.20 -19.37
C TYR A 9 -17.81 38.33 -19.60
N ALA A 10 -18.23 38.55 -20.84
CA ALA A 10 -19.59 38.96 -21.19
C ALA A 10 -20.50 37.81 -21.63
N ALA A 11 -19.97 36.76 -22.25
CA ALA A 11 -20.75 35.63 -22.76
C ALA A 11 -19.89 34.37 -22.92
N HIS A 12 -20.54 33.20 -22.93
CA HIS A 12 -19.90 31.90 -23.14
C HIS A 12 -19.55 31.67 -24.62
N PRO A 13 -18.26 31.49 -24.99
CA PRO A 13 -17.88 31.14 -26.34
C PRO A 13 -18.04 29.63 -26.62
N THR A 14 -18.70 29.29 -27.72
CA THR A 14 -18.80 27.91 -28.24
C THR A 14 -17.62 27.51 -29.14
N SER A 15 -16.85 28.48 -29.64
CA SER A 15 -15.63 28.29 -30.43
C SER A 15 -14.55 29.28 -29.98
N LEU A 16 -13.71 29.80 -30.89
CA LEU A 16 -12.75 30.86 -30.56
C LEU A 16 -13.49 32.09 -30.02
N PRO A 17 -13.11 32.66 -28.86
CA PRO A 17 -13.82 33.81 -28.32
C PRO A 17 -13.61 35.07 -29.19
N GLU A 18 -14.57 35.99 -29.12
CA GLU A 18 -14.67 37.18 -29.97
C GLU A 18 -14.63 38.43 -29.08
N ALA A 19 -13.79 39.41 -29.44
CA ALA A 19 -13.73 40.69 -28.77
C ALA A 19 -15.06 41.45 -28.92
N GLY A 20 -15.48 42.16 -27.88
CA GLY A 20 -16.76 42.89 -27.84
C GLY A 20 -17.98 42.01 -27.52
N LYS A 21 -17.95 40.72 -27.85
CA LYS A 21 -19.04 39.76 -27.61
C LYS A 21 -18.82 38.90 -26.38
N HIS A 22 -17.71 38.17 -26.34
CA HIS A 22 -17.38 37.23 -25.25
C HIS A 22 -16.49 37.88 -24.19
N ILE A 23 -15.59 38.77 -24.63
CA ILE A 23 -14.68 39.53 -23.78
C ILE A 23 -14.72 40.99 -24.23
N LYS A 24 -15.00 41.94 -23.33
CA LYS A 24 -15.11 43.37 -23.65
C LYS A 24 -14.56 44.26 -22.54
N ILE A 25 -14.22 45.50 -22.88
CA ILE A 25 -13.81 46.51 -21.90
C ILE A 25 -15.06 47.24 -21.40
N GLU A 26 -15.19 47.38 -20.09
CA GLU A 26 -16.21 48.23 -19.47
C GLU A 26 -15.56 49.19 -18.48
N SER A 27 -16.00 50.45 -18.47
CA SER A 27 -15.64 51.43 -17.45
C SER A 27 -16.60 51.32 -16.27
N ARG A 28 -16.04 51.31 -15.06
CA ARG A 28 -16.77 51.18 -13.79
C ARG A 28 -16.29 52.28 -12.85
N ASP A 29 -17.20 52.84 -12.05
CA ASP A 29 -16.79 53.85 -11.09
C ASP A 29 -15.98 53.21 -9.95
N PHE A 30 -14.84 53.80 -9.60
CA PHE A 30 -14.01 53.38 -8.46
C PHE A 30 -13.57 54.60 -7.66
N ASP A 31 -13.62 54.56 -6.33
CA ASP A 31 -13.05 55.61 -5.52
C ASP A 31 -11.63 55.24 -5.08
N GLU A 32 -10.61 55.79 -5.76
CA GLU A 32 -9.20 55.58 -5.35
C GLU A 32 -8.89 56.11 -3.94
N ASN A 33 -9.74 57.01 -3.43
CA ASN A 33 -9.61 57.57 -2.10
C ASN A 33 -10.39 56.82 -1.02
N GLN A 34 -11.19 55.80 -1.36
CA GLN A 34 -11.90 55.02 -0.34
C GLN A 34 -10.92 54.36 0.62
N THR A 35 -11.35 54.21 1.88
CA THR A 35 -10.64 53.37 2.84
C THR A 35 -10.64 51.93 2.32
N PRO A 36 -9.50 51.22 2.33
CA PRO A 36 -9.48 49.79 2.02
C PRO A 36 -10.51 49.02 2.87
N PRO A 37 -10.99 47.85 2.41
CA PRO A 37 -11.74 46.93 3.26
C PRO A 37 -10.99 46.67 4.56
N SER A 38 -11.69 46.47 5.68
CA SER A 38 -11.07 46.21 6.99
C SER A 38 -10.08 45.03 6.90
N GLY A 39 -8.81 45.28 7.25
CA GLY A 39 -7.73 44.30 7.11
C GLY A 39 -7.29 43.99 5.67
N GLY A 40 -7.81 44.71 4.67
CA GLY A 40 -7.55 44.53 3.25
C GLY A 40 -6.63 45.58 2.65
N ILE A 41 -6.51 45.59 1.31
CA ILE A 41 -5.65 46.53 0.57
C ILE A 41 -6.33 47.04 -0.70
N THR A 42 -5.98 48.25 -1.12
CA THR A 42 -6.29 48.75 -2.46
C THR A 42 -5.03 48.75 -3.30
N ILE A 43 -5.09 48.13 -4.47
CA ILE A 43 -3.96 47.96 -5.39
C ILE A 43 -4.22 48.64 -6.73
N LYS A 44 -3.15 49.15 -7.34
CA LYS A 44 -3.08 49.56 -8.74
C LYS A 44 -2.36 48.47 -9.53
N VAL A 45 -3.03 47.90 -10.53
CA VAL A 45 -2.48 46.77 -11.29
C VAL A 45 -1.47 47.27 -12.31
N ASN A 46 -0.27 46.70 -12.32
CA ASN A 46 0.81 47.08 -13.24
C ASN A 46 0.87 46.12 -14.44
N TYR A 47 0.89 44.82 -14.15
CA TYR A 47 1.01 43.76 -15.15
C TYR A 47 0.07 42.61 -14.84
N VAL A 48 -0.60 42.08 -15.87
CA VAL A 48 -1.46 40.90 -15.76
C VAL A 48 -0.98 39.81 -16.70
N SER A 49 -0.93 38.58 -16.19
CA SER A 49 -0.62 37.39 -16.95
C SER A 49 -1.75 37.06 -17.95
N PHE A 50 -1.42 36.68 -19.19
CA PHE A 50 -2.37 36.01 -20.09
C PHE A 50 -1.92 34.57 -20.41
N ASP A 51 -2.76 33.59 -20.08
CA ASP A 51 -2.41 32.17 -20.07
C ASP A 51 -3.45 31.28 -20.78
N PRO A 52 -3.03 30.16 -21.40
CA PRO A 52 -3.94 29.31 -22.17
C PRO A 52 -5.11 28.73 -21.35
N TYR A 53 -4.88 28.42 -20.07
CA TYR A 53 -5.92 27.84 -19.19
C TYR A 53 -7.15 28.75 -19.01
N GLN A 54 -6.99 30.06 -19.24
CA GLN A 54 -8.10 31.01 -19.18
C GLN A 54 -9.21 30.66 -20.18
N ARG A 55 -8.91 29.99 -21.31
CA ARG A 55 -9.96 29.50 -22.25
C ARG A 55 -10.86 28.47 -21.59
N GLY A 56 -10.28 27.56 -20.81
CA GLY A 56 -11.01 26.55 -20.06
C GLY A 56 -11.97 27.18 -19.06
N ARG A 57 -11.68 28.38 -18.55
CA ARG A 57 -12.53 29.14 -17.62
C ARG A 57 -13.67 29.90 -18.32
N MET A 58 -13.62 30.05 -19.64
CA MET A 58 -14.70 30.65 -20.45
C MET A 58 -15.79 29.62 -20.79
N ARG A 59 -16.52 29.16 -19.76
CA ARG A 59 -17.58 28.16 -19.88
C ARG A 59 -18.71 28.38 -18.85
N PRO A 60 -19.90 27.77 -19.01
CA PRO A 60 -20.92 27.73 -17.97
C PRO A 60 -20.43 26.99 -16.71
N ALA A 61 -20.91 27.39 -15.53
CA ALA A 61 -20.57 26.74 -14.27
C ALA A 61 -21.03 25.27 -14.17
N THR A 62 -21.97 24.85 -15.03
CA THR A 62 -22.40 23.45 -15.16
C THR A 62 -21.33 22.54 -15.77
N VAL A 63 -20.38 23.10 -16.52
CA VAL A 63 -19.27 22.35 -17.11
C VAL A 63 -18.11 22.30 -16.11
N LYS A 64 -17.79 21.12 -15.59
CA LYS A 64 -16.68 20.94 -14.62
C LYS A 64 -15.32 21.05 -15.30
N SER A 65 -14.34 21.58 -14.57
CA SER A 65 -12.91 21.64 -14.92
C SER A 65 -12.11 21.86 -13.63
N TYR A 66 -10.80 21.62 -13.67
CA TYR A 66 -9.90 21.81 -12.52
C TYR A 66 -9.84 23.26 -12.03
N ALA A 67 -10.15 24.24 -12.89
CA ALA A 67 -10.22 25.66 -12.52
C ALA A 67 -11.67 26.18 -12.55
N PRO A 68 -12.11 26.95 -11.54
CA PRO A 68 -13.43 27.59 -11.55
C PRO A 68 -13.66 28.46 -12.80
N PRO A 69 -14.88 28.48 -13.37
CA PRO A 69 -15.19 29.34 -14.51
C PRO A 69 -15.07 30.83 -14.15
N PHE A 70 -15.03 31.68 -15.16
CA PHE A 70 -15.25 33.11 -14.97
C PHE A 70 -16.73 33.41 -14.74
N ASP A 71 -17.02 34.37 -13.87
CA ASP A 71 -18.38 34.84 -13.63
C ASP A 71 -18.83 35.76 -14.79
N LEU A 72 -20.02 35.52 -15.32
CA LEU A 72 -20.61 36.37 -16.35
C LEU A 72 -20.81 37.79 -15.82
N GLY A 73 -20.44 38.78 -16.63
CA GLY A 73 -20.53 40.20 -16.29
C GLY A 73 -19.48 40.69 -15.27
N LYS A 74 -18.47 39.87 -14.94
CA LYS A 74 -17.39 40.24 -14.02
C LYS A 74 -16.04 40.34 -14.74
N PRO A 75 -15.05 41.06 -14.15
CA PRO A 75 -13.70 41.06 -14.66
C PRO A 75 -13.11 39.65 -14.73
N VAL A 76 -12.33 39.36 -15.76
CA VAL A 76 -11.53 38.12 -15.80
C VAL A 76 -10.43 38.18 -14.75
N THR A 77 -10.18 37.06 -14.09
CA THR A 77 -9.20 36.98 -12.99
C THR A 77 -7.95 36.22 -13.42
N ASN A 78 -6.76 36.76 -13.13
CA ASN A 78 -5.49 36.06 -13.31
C ASN A 78 -4.41 36.60 -12.35
N SER A 79 -3.20 36.03 -12.41
CA SER A 79 -2.06 36.52 -11.63
C SER A 79 -1.58 37.88 -12.13
N ALA A 80 -1.17 38.75 -11.21
CA ALA A 80 -0.76 40.11 -11.51
C ALA A 80 0.40 40.59 -10.63
N VAL A 81 1.17 41.53 -11.15
CA VAL A 81 2.05 42.38 -10.34
C VAL A 81 1.38 43.74 -10.17
N ALA A 82 1.29 44.22 -8.95
CA ALA A 82 0.54 45.41 -8.59
C ALA A 82 1.27 46.25 -7.53
N THR A 83 0.91 47.52 -7.43
CA THR A 83 1.39 48.43 -6.38
C THR A 83 0.29 48.71 -5.38
N VAL A 84 0.56 48.51 -4.10
CA VAL A 84 -0.35 48.88 -3.01
C VAL A 84 -0.45 50.40 -2.97
N ILE A 85 -1.66 50.95 -3.14
CA ILE A 85 -1.89 52.39 -3.06
C ILE A 85 -2.45 52.82 -1.70
N LYS A 86 -3.16 51.91 -1.01
CA LYS A 86 -3.62 52.07 0.38
C LYS A 86 -3.69 50.71 1.07
N SER A 87 -3.22 50.61 2.31
CA SER A 87 -3.26 49.39 3.11
C SER A 87 -3.95 49.60 4.46
N ASP A 88 -4.84 48.68 4.82
CA ASP A 88 -5.32 48.45 6.19
C ASP A 88 -4.85 47.05 6.69
N ASN A 89 -3.91 46.42 5.98
CA ASN A 89 -3.37 45.09 6.27
C ASN A 89 -1.95 45.20 6.87
N GLN A 90 -1.65 44.40 7.88
CA GLN A 90 -0.36 44.44 8.58
C GLN A 90 0.83 43.92 7.73
N LYS A 91 0.58 43.08 6.72
CA LYS A 91 1.61 42.51 5.82
C LYS A 91 2.13 43.52 4.79
N PHE A 92 1.33 44.53 4.43
CA PHE A 92 1.63 45.43 3.31
C PHE A 92 1.63 46.91 3.69
N LYS A 93 2.50 47.68 3.03
CA LYS A 93 2.59 49.13 3.15
C LYS A 93 2.25 49.83 1.83
N ASP A 94 1.77 51.05 1.92
CA ASP A 94 1.55 51.92 0.76
C ASP A 94 2.85 52.08 -0.05
N GLY A 95 2.74 52.00 -1.38
CA GLY A 95 3.85 52.07 -2.33
C GLY A 95 4.56 50.73 -2.59
N GLN A 96 4.23 49.66 -1.85
CA GLN A 96 4.88 48.35 -2.01
C GLN A 96 4.42 47.63 -3.28
N VAL A 97 5.36 47.00 -3.99
CA VAL A 97 5.05 46.14 -5.14
C VAL A 97 4.82 44.71 -4.65
N ILE A 98 3.73 44.11 -5.11
CA ILE A 98 3.27 42.79 -4.70
C ILE A 98 2.99 41.89 -5.91
N TYR A 99 3.05 40.59 -5.69
CA TYR A 99 2.50 39.57 -6.57
C TYR A 99 1.13 39.13 -6.03
N ALA A 100 0.10 39.30 -6.84
CA ALA A 100 -1.25 38.82 -6.54
C ALA A 100 -1.49 37.55 -7.37
N GLY A 101 -1.55 36.38 -6.71
CA GLY A 101 -1.74 35.10 -7.39
C GLY A 101 -3.04 35.01 -8.19
N ARG A 102 -4.08 35.72 -7.76
CA ARG A 102 -5.36 35.86 -8.46
C ARG A 102 -6.02 37.19 -8.12
N THR A 103 -6.19 38.05 -9.13
CA THR A 103 -6.90 39.33 -8.98
C THR A 103 -7.68 39.68 -10.25
N ASN A 104 -8.59 40.65 -10.16
CA ASN A 104 -9.35 41.14 -11.31
C ASN A 104 -8.44 41.87 -12.30
N THR A 105 -8.72 41.68 -13.59
CA THR A 105 -8.06 42.43 -14.67
C THR A 105 -8.75 43.79 -14.85
N GLU A 106 -8.46 44.71 -13.94
CA GLU A 106 -8.93 46.10 -13.93
C GLU A 106 -7.85 47.03 -13.35
N GLU A 107 -7.93 48.34 -13.58
CA GLU A 107 -6.82 49.27 -13.26
C GLU A 107 -6.59 49.41 -11.75
N TYR A 108 -7.68 49.42 -10.98
CA TYR A 108 -7.67 49.49 -9.52
C TYR A 108 -8.54 48.39 -8.92
N VAL A 109 -8.05 47.70 -7.89
CA VAL A 109 -8.77 46.62 -7.21
C VAL A 109 -8.72 46.86 -5.70
N ALA A 110 -9.87 46.77 -5.03
CA ALA A 110 -9.94 46.68 -3.58
C ALA A 110 -10.06 45.20 -3.19
N LEU A 111 -9.06 44.68 -2.49
CA LEU A 111 -8.98 43.30 -2.04
C LEU A 111 -9.45 43.20 -0.59
N SER A 112 -10.24 42.16 -0.29
CA SER A 112 -10.61 41.81 1.09
C SER A 112 -9.38 41.41 1.90
N LYS A 113 -9.53 41.24 3.21
CA LYS A 113 -8.46 40.71 4.07
C LYS A 113 -7.95 39.36 3.55
N GLU A 114 -8.86 38.44 3.23
CA GLU A 114 -8.51 37.09 2.76
C GLU A 114 -7.78 37.13 1.41
N GLU A 115 -8.20 38.02 0.50
CA GLU A 115 -7.54 38.21 -0.79
C GLU A 115 -6.17 38.88 -0.64
N ALA A 116 -6.03 39.82 0.30
CA ALA A 116 -4.77 40.47 0.62
C ALA A 116 -3.78 39.49 1.25
N ASP A 117 -4.19 38.70 2.23
CA ASP A 117 -3.34 37.74 2.94
C ASP A 117 -2.76 36.67 1.98
N ALA A 118 -3.47 36.35 0.90
CA ALA A 118 -3.05 35.44 -0.18
C ALA A 118 -2.10 36.07 -1.22
N CYS A 119 -1.82 37.37 -1.14
CA CYS A 119 -0.82 38.03 -1.97
C CYS A 119 0.56 37.96 -1.33
N ASP A 120 1.63 38.15 -2.10
CA ASP A 120 3.00 38.18 -1.59
C ASP A 120 3.72 39.47 -1.94
N VAL A 121 4.62 39.88 -1.06
CA VAL A 121 5.57 40.95 -1.38
C VAL A 121 6.44 40.47 -2.53
N LEU A 122 6.62 41.32 -3.55
CA LEU A 122 7.43 40.94 -4.70
C LEU A 122 8.91 40.85 -4.29
N ASP A 123 9.43 39.64 -4.15
CA ASP A 123 10.85 39.40 -3.90
C ASP A 123 11.65 39.56 -5.21
N ASN A 124 12.30 40.71 -5.36
CA ASN A 124 13.07 41.08 -6.53
C ASN A 124 14.50 41.49 -6.16
N GLN A 125 15.22 40.58 -5.52
CA GLN A 125 16.60 40.78 -5.03
C GLN A 125 17.59 41.28 -6.10
N TYR A 126 17.39 40.94 -7.37
CA TYR A 126 18.28 41.34 -8.48
C TYR A 126 17.78 42.57 -9.27
N ASN A 127 16.72 43.23 -8.81
CA ASN A 127 16.11 44.40 -9.48
C ASN A 127 15.79 44.13 -10.97
N LEU A 128 15.24 42.95 -11.26
CA LEU A 128 14.80 42.53 -12.59
C LEU A 128 13.51 43.25 -13.00
N ASP A 129 13.20 43.28 -14.31
CA ASP A 129 11.93 43.83 -14.80
C ASP A 129 10.75 43.11 -14.12
N PRO A 130 9.87 43.82 -13.36
CA PRO A 130 8.76 43.20 -12.66
C PRO A 130 7.79 42.42 -13.56
N LYS A 131 7.76 42.68 -14.88
CA LYS A 131 7.00 41.86 -15.84
C LYS A 131 7.38 40.39 -15.80
N LEU A 132 8.63 40.08 -15.49
CA LEU A 132 9.14 38.70 -15.44
C LEU A 132 8.41 37.85 -14.39
N PHE A 133 7.91 38.46 -13.31
CA PHE A 133 7.21 37.80 -12.21
C PHE A 133 5.77 37.39 -12.53
N VAL A 134 5.21 37.80 -13.67
CA VAL A 134 3.99 37.19 -14.24
C VAL A 134 4.31 36.22 -15.39
N GLY A 135 5.59 35.93 -15.62
CA GLY A 135 6.09 35.07 -16.71
C GLY A 135 7.08 34.02 -16.21
N ALA A 136 8.36 34.16 -16.59
CA ALA A 136 9.42 33.21 -16.26
C ALA A 136 9.70 33.07 -14.75
N LEU A 137 9.39 34.10 -13.97
CA LEU A 137 9.47 34.11 -12.50
C LEU A 137 8.08 34.01 -11.85
N GLY A 138 7.02 33.84 -12.65
CA GLY A 138 5.66 33.62 -12.18
C GLY A 138 5.19 32.19 -12.39
N MET A 139 3.87 31.98 -12.29
CA MET A 139 3.23 30.67 -12.48
C MET A 139 3.67 29.94 -13.77
N PRO A 140 3.80 30.57 -14.96
CA PRO A 140 4.25 29.86 -16.16
C PRO A 140 5.69 29.34 -16.09
N GLY A 141 6.60 30.09 -15.45
CA GLY A 141 7.97 29.65 -15.22
C GLY A 141 8.05 28.52 -14.19
N LEU A 142 7.26 28.61 -13.12
CA LEU A 142 7.14 27.53 -12.13
C LEU A 142 6.55 26.26 -12.75
N THR A 143 5.57 26.41 -13.65
CA THR A 143 5.01 25.31 -14.45
C THR A 143 6.09 24.60 -15.26
N ALA A 144 6.96 25.37 -15.93
CA ALA A 144 8.10 24.81 -16.66
C ALA A 144 9.08 24.08 -15.74
N TYR A 145 9.48 24.72 -14.63
CA TYR A 145 10.48 24.20 -13.71
C TYR A 145 10.03 22.91 -13.03
N SER A 146 8.89 22.92 -12.33
CA SER A 146 8.43 21.78 -11.55
C SER A 146 8.13 20.56 -12.42
N SER A 147 7.43 20.74 -13.55
CA SER A 147 7.08 19.61 -14.41
C SER A 147 8.24 19.02 -15.19
N PHE A 148 9.23 19.85 -15.56
CA PHE A 148 10.43 19.36 -16.20
C PHE A 148 11.24 18.46 -15.25
N TYR A 149 11.44 18.86 -13.99
CA TYR A 149 12.18 18.04 -13.03
C TYR A 149 11.35 16.87 -12.48
N ALA A 150 10.08 17.08 -12.09
CA ALA A 150 9.26 16.06 -11.45
C ALA A 150 8.80 14.95 -12.42
N ILE A 151 8.39 15.31 -13.64
CA ILE A 151 7.83 14.38 -14.63
C ILE A 151 8.84 14.11 -15.74
N GLY A 152 9.49 15.16 -16.24
CA GLY A 152 10.52 15.02 -17.25
C GLY A 152 11.73 14.26 -16.74
N LYS A 153 12.12 14.40 -15.46
CA LYS A 153 13.27 13.71 -14.83
C LYS A 153 14.50 13.67 -15.75
N PRO A 154 14.98 14.81 -16.25
CA PRO A 154 15.94 14.89 -17.35
C PRO A 154 17.27 14.21 -17.02
N LYS A 155 17.85 13.50 -17.98
CA LYS A 155 19.21 12.97 -17.89
C LYS A 155 20.08 13.55 -19.00
N LYS A 156 21.34 13.83 -18.67
CA LYS A 156 22.33 14.32 -19.63
C LYS A 156 22.45 13.36 -20.82
N GLY A 157 22.48 13.90 -22.04
CA GLY A 157 22.57 13.12 -23.28
C GLY A 157 21.23 12.68 -23.87
N GLU A 158 20.11 12.85 -23.16
CA GLU A 158 18.78 12.57 -23.69
C GLU A 158 18.32 13.59 -24.74
N THR A 159 17.36 13.22 -25.58
CA THR A 159 16.73 14.10 -26.57
C THR A 159 15.31 14.49 -26.13
N ILE A 160 15.03 15.80 -26.08
CA ILE A 160 13.70 16.34 -25.78
C ILE A 160 13.09 17.05 -27.00
N PHE A 161 11.82 16.77 -27.26
CA PHE A 161 10.99 17.55 -28.18
C PHE A 161 10.01 18.43 -27.38
N ILE A 162 9.92 19.72 -27.74
CA ILE A 162 9.05 20.70 -27.09
C ILE A 162 8.11 21.29 -28.12
N SER A 163 6.81 21.04 -27.97
CA SER A 163 5.79 21.70 -28.80
C SER A 163 5.55 23.13 -28.31
N ALA A 164 5.26 24.06 -29.24
CA ALA A 164 5.14 25.50 -28.95
C ALA A 164 6.38 26.07 -28.19
N ALA A 165 7.57 25.71 -28.65
CA ALA A 165 8.86 25.96 -27.99
C ALA A 165 9.18 27.45 -27.75
N SER A 166 8.62 28.37 -28.53
CA SER A 166 8.79 29.82 -28.32
C SER A 166 7.72 30.43 -27.39
N GLY A 167 6.88 29.61 -26.76
CA GLY A 167 5.77 30.03 -25.90
C GLY A 167 6.20 30.36 -24.47
N ALA A 168 5.23 30.61 -23.59
CA ALA A 168 5.50 30.98 -22.19
C ALA A 168 6.28 29.90 -21.43
N VAL A 169 5.85 28.64 -21.52
CA VAL A 169 6.45 27.49 -20.83
C VAL A 169 7.61 26.91 -21.65
N GLY A 170 7.37 26.65 -22.95
CA GLY A 170 8.34 25.97 -23.82
C GLY A 170 9.72 26.65 -23.91
N GLN A 171 9.78 27.99 -23.88
CA GLN A 171 11.07 28.69 -23.95
C GLN A 171 11.91 28.50 -22.69
N ILE A 172 11.27 28.27 -21.54
CA ILE A 172 11.94 28.02 -20.27
C ILE A 172 12.37 26.55 -20.19
N VAL A 173 11.46 25.62 -20.52
CA VAL A 173 11.77 24.18 -20.58
C VAL A 173 12.99 23.90 -21.45
N GLY A 174 13.08 24.52 -22.63
CA GLY A 174 14.21 24.25 -23.51
C GLY A 174 15.55 24.77 -22.97
N GLN A 175 15.54 25.91 -22.27
CA GLN A 175 16.75 26.43 -21.61
C GLN A 175 17.14 25.56 -20.41
N LEU A 176 16.16 25.08 -19.63
CA LEU A 176 16.39 24.07 -18.58
C LEU A 176 16.99 22.79 -19.18
N ALA A 177 16.44 22.29 -20.29
CA ALA A 177 16.97 21.11 -20.95
C ALA A 177 18.38 21.30 -21.53
N LYS A 178 18.69 22.48 -22.09
CA LYS A 178 20.08 22.80 -22.48
C LYS A 178 21.00 22.85 -21.26
N HIS A 179 20.53 23.41 -20.15
CA HIS A 179 21.27 23.47 -18.89
C HIS A 179 21.59 22.06 -18.34
N GLU A 180 20.64 21.12 -18.42
CA GLU A 180 20.82 19.70 -18.03
C GLU A 180 21.59 18.86 -19.07
N GLY A 181 22.02 19.45 -20.18
CA GLY A 181 22.84 18.77 -21.20
C GLY A 181 22.06 17.85 -22.14
N LEU A 182 20.80 18.15 -22.43
CA LEU A 182 19.99 17.44 -23.42
C LEU A 182 20.17 18.02 -24.83
N LYS A 183 19.84 17.20 -25.83
CA LYS A 183 19.56 17.65 -27.20
C LYS A 183 18.12 18.15 -27.27
N VAL A 184 17.91 19.41 -27.64
CA VAL A 184 16.62 20.10 -27.56
C VAL A 184 16.09 20.44 -28.94
N ILE A 185 14.89 19.95 -29.25
CA ILE A 185 14.18 20.16 -30.51
C ILE A 185 12.87 20.89 -30.22
N GLY A 186 12.54 21.91 -31.01
CA GLY A 186 11.32 22.71 -30.81
C GLY A 186 10.43 22.84 -32.03
N SER A 187 9.10 22.84 -31.84
CA SER A 187 8.15 23.28 -32.87
C SER A 187 7.65 24.70 -32.62
N VAL A 188 7.55 25.49 -33.68
CA VAL A 188 7.11 26.90 -33.64
C VAL A 188 6.19 27.25 -34.80
N GLY A 189 5.46 28.37 -34.69
CA GLY A 189 4.41 28.75 -35.65
C GLY A 189 4.82 29.69 -36.78
N ASP A 190 6.08 30.12 -36.85
CA ASP A 190 6.67 30.95 -37.90
C ASP A 190 8.20 30.93 -37.83
N ASP A 191 8.87 31.35 -38.91
CA ASP A 191 10.34 31.25 -39.01
C ASP A 191 11.09 32.19 -38.07
N SER A 192 10.48 33.32 -37.67
CA SER A 192 11.13 34.26 -36.73
C SER A 192 11.23 33.65 -35.33
N LYS A 193 10.20 32.87 -34.94
CA LYS A 193 10.20 32.08 -33.71
C LYS A 193 11.19 30.91 -33.78
N LEU A 194 11.36 30.31 -34.96
CA LEU A 194 12.36 29.26 -35.19
C LEU A 194 13.77 29.82 -34.98
N ASP A 195 14.07 30.94 -35.64
CA ASP A 195 15.34 31.64 -35.49
C ASP A 195 15.64 31.99 -34.03
N PHE A 196 14.64 32.44 -33.28
CA PHE A 196 14.79 32.73 -31.86
C PHE A 196 15.18 31.51 -31.03
N ILE A 197 14.47 30.39 -31.16
CA ILE A 197 14.78 29.21 -30.33
C ILE A 197 16.15 28.60 -30.69
N THR A 198 16.56 28.62 -31.96
CA THR A 198 17.85 28.02 -32.37
C THR A 198 19.03 28.96 -32.17
N LYS A 199 18.88 30.26 -32.49
CA LYS A 199 20.00 31.22 -32.46
C LYS A 199 20.14 31.93 -31.12
N GLU A 200 19.03 32.26 -30.46
CA GLU A 200 19.07 33.04 -29.21
C GLU A 200 19.01 32.18 -27.94
N LEU A 201 18.23 31.08 -27.96
CA LEU A 201 18.09 30.15 -26.83
C LEU A 201 18.97 28.90 -26.94
N GLY A 202 19.59 28.65 -28.09
CA GLY A 202 20.56 27.56 -28.28
C GLY A 202 19.96 26.16 -28.41
N PHE A 203 18.73 26.04 -28.92
CA PHE A 203 18.15 24.74 -29.25
C PHE A 203 18.94 24.10 -30.40
N ASP A 204 19.12 22.78 -30.35
CA ASP A 204 19.90 22.02 -31.34
C ASP A 204 19.17 21.88 -32.68
N GLY A 205 17.85 22.05 -32.68
CA GLY A 205 17.05 22.08 -33.90
C GLY A 205 15.59 22.50 -33.67
N GLY A 206 14.87 22.70 -34.75
CA GLY A 206 13.45 22.96 -34.70
C GLY A 206 12.82 23.06 -36.08
N PHE A 207 11.51 23.21 -36.10
CA PHE A 207 10.76 23.33 -37.34
C PHE A 207 9.54 24.24 -37.19
N ASN A 208 9.15 24.85 -38.31
CA ASN A 208 7.91 25.59 -38.42
C ASN A 208 6.78 24.63 -38.81
N TYR A 209 5.88 24.33 -37.88
CA TYR A 209 4.82 23.34 -38.09
C TYR A 209 3.79 23.76 -39.16
N LYS A 210 3.84 25.01 -39.64
CA LYS A 210 3.01 25.47 -40.78
C LYS A 210 3.64 25.17 -42.14
N LYS A 211 4.92 24.79 -42.19
CA LYS A 211 5.68 24.51 -43.42
C LYS A 211 6.15 23.07 -43.53
N GLU A 212 6.33 22.40 -42.40
CA GLU A 212 6.82 21.03 -42.31
C GLU A 212 5.94 20.25 -41.33
N LYS A 213 5.61 18.99 -41.66
CA LYS A 213 4.84 18.13 -40.77
C LYS A 213 5.71 17.65 -39.61
N ALA A 214 5.10 17.43 -38.45
CA ALA A 214 5.83 17.06 -37.25
C ALA A 214 6.53 15.70 -37.37
N GLY A 215 5.94 14.73 -38.07
CA GLY A 215 6.58 13.43 -38.33
C GLY A 215 7.88 13.58 -39.13
N ASP A 216 7.79 14.19 -40.32
CA ASP A 216 8.94 14.42 -41.20
C ASP A 216 10.07 15.21 -40.50
N ALA A 217 9.70 16.20 -39.69
CA ALA A 217 10.66 16.99 -38.93
C ALA A 217 11.35 16.18 -37.84
N LEU A 218 10.62 15.30 -37.12
CA LEU A 218 11.19 14.45 -36.07
C LEU A 218 12.08 13.35 -36.66
N ASP A 219 11.72 12.75 -37.79
CA ASP A 219 12.58 11.79 -38.49
C ASP A 219 13.92 12.44 -38.89
N ARG A 220 13.89 13.71 -39.31
CA ARG A 220 15.07 14.47 -39.70
C ARG A 220 15.91 14.95 -38.51
N LEU A 221 15.27 15.40 -37.44
CA LEU A 221 15.95 16.06 -36.30
C LEU A 221 16.32 15.10 -35.17
N ALA A 222 15.57 14.00 -35.03
CA ALA A 222 15.75 12.94 -34.03
C ALA A 222 15.54 11.56 -34.66
N PRO A 223 16.42 11.13 -35.60
CA PRO A 223 16.30 9.83 -36.26
C PRO A 223 16.36 8.64 -35.29
N ASP A 224 17.05 8.81 -34.15
CA ASP A 224 17.16 7.81 -33.09
C ASP A 224 15.99 7.88 -32.07
N GLY A 225 15.00 8.74 -32.32
CA GLY A 225 13.87 8.98 -31.44
C GLY A 225 14.12 9.98 -30.30
N ILE A 226 13.08 10.21 -29.51
CA ILE A 226 13.08 11.19 -28.40
C ILE A 226 12.81 10.51 -27.05
N ASP A 227 13.47 10.98 -26.00
CA ASP A 227 13.38 10.46 -24.64
C ASP A 227 12.31 11.20 -23.83
N ILE A 228 12.15 12.51 -24.09
CA ILE A 228 11.16 13.38 -23.44
C ILE A 228 10.35 14.12 -24.51
N TYR A 229 9.04 14.20 -24.33
CA TYR A 229 8.18 15.11 -25.07
C TYR A 229 7.43 16.06 -24.13
N TYR A 230 7.62 17.35 -24.31
CA TYR A 230 6.90 18.39 -23.57
C TYR A 230 5.69 18.87 -24.40
N GLU A 231 4.50 18.48 -23.95
CA GLU A 231 3.25 18.63 -24.70
C GLU A 231 2.47 19.90 -24.27
N ASN A 232 2.36 20.85 -25.22
CA ASN A 232 1.65 22.13 -25.10
C ASN A 232 0.55 22.33 -26.18
N VAL A 233 0.58 21.54 -27.27
CA VAL A 233 -0.18 21.75 -28.50
C VAL A 233 -1.26 20.69 -28.70
N GLY A 234 -0.95 19.42 -28.54
CA GLY A 234 -1.82 18.27 -28.83
C GLY A 234 -1.94 17.96 -30.33
N GLY A 235 -2.89 17.10 -30.68
CA GLY A 235 -3.22 16.78 -32.08
C GLY A 235 -2.10 16.07 -32.84
N GLU A 236 -1.82 16.51 -34.06
CA GLU A 236 -0.81 15.90 -34.94
C GLU A 236 0.58 15.86 -34.31
N GLN A 237 0.95 16.87 -33.50
CA GLN A 237 2.24 16.89 -32.81
C GLN A 237 2.35 15.82 -31.74
N LEU A 238 1.28 15.55 -30.98
CA LEU A 238 1.23 14.44 -30.03
C LEU A 238 1.36 13.09 -30.73
N ALA A 239 0.63 12.92 -31.83
CA ALA A 239 0.70 11.69 -32.62
C ALA A 239 2.12 11.47 -33.19
N ALA A 240 2.75 12.50 -33.74
CA ALA A 240 4.12 12.41 -34.22
C ALA A 240 5.12 12.11 -33.09
N ALA A 241 4.98 12.77 -31.93
CA ALA A 241 5.83 12.52 -30.77
C ALA A 241 5.70 11.08 -30.28
N LEU A 242 4.48 10.54 -30.10
CA LEU A 242 4.23 9.15 -29.71
C LEU A 242 4.93 8.14 -30.63
N THR A 243 4.92 8.41 -31.94
CA THR A 243 5.64 7.59 -32.92
C THR A 243 7.16 7.71 -32.77
N ALA A 244 7.68 8.91 -32.51
CA ALA A 244 9.11 9.17 -32.36
C ALA A 244 9.69 8.84 -30.97
N MET A 245 8.85 8.60 -29.94
CA MET A 245 9.34 8.26 -28.60
C MET A 245 10.22 7.01 -28.64
N LYS A 246 11.26 6.98 -27.82
CA LYS A 246 12.00 5.77 -27.47
C LYS A 246 11.22 4.94 -26.43
N PRO A 247 11.55 3.64 -26.27
CA PRO A 247 11.11 2.87 -25.11
C PRO A 247 11.39 3.60 -23.80
N PHE A 248 10.47 3.53 -22.86
CA PHE A 248 10.50 4.18 -21.53
C PHE A 248 10.57 5.71 -21.55
N GLY A 249 10.20 6.33 -22.67
CA GLY A 249 10.16 7.79 -22.78
C GLY A 249 9.10 8.44 -21.88
N ARG A 250 9.25 9.75 -21.62
CA ARG A 250 8.35 10.54 -20.76
C ARG A 250 7.63 11.64 -21.54
N ILE A 251 6.31 11.70 -21.41
CA ILE A 251 5.48 12.78 -21.94
C ILE A 251 4.98 13.64 -20.79
N VAL A 252 5.46 14.88 -20.73
CA VAL A 252 5.01 15.91 -19.78
C VAL A 252 3.82 16.65 -20.40
N ALA A 253 2.60 16.30 -20.00
CA ALA A 253 1.37 16.83 -20.58
C ALA A 253 0.93 18.14 -19.90
N CYS A 254 1.45 19.28 -20.37
CA CYS A 254 1.13 20.61 -19.84
C CYS A 254 -0.18 21.19 -20.41
N GLY A 255 -0.49 20.91 -21.68
CA GLY A 255 -1.71 21.39 -22.31
C GLY A 255 -1.84 21.00 -23.77
N MET A 256 -3.01 21.22 -24.37
CA MET A 256 -3.29 20.87 -25.76
C MET A 256 -4.01 22.02 -26.48
N ILE A 257 -3.34 23.18 -26.57
CA ILE A 257 -3.97 24.44 -26.98
C ILE A 257 -4.63 24.38 -28.37
N SER A 258 -4.14 23.53 -29.27
CA SER A 258 -4.72 23.39 -30.62
C SER A 258 -6.12 22.77 -30.62
N GLN A 259 -6.53 22.15 -29.51
CA GLN A 259 -7.82 21.47 -29.36
C GLN A 259 -8.87 22.32 -28.63
N TYR A 260 -8.45 23.34 -27.85
CA TYR A 260 -9.34 24.05 -26.90
C TYR A 260 -10.52 24.81 -27.53
N ASN A 261 -10.42 25.19 -28.80
CA ASN A 261 -11.45 25.97 -29.50
C ASN A 261 -12.23 25.14 -30.54
N LYS A 262 -12.00 23.83 -30.60
CA LYS A 262 -12.67 22.92 -31.52
C LYS A 262 -13.80 22.17 -30.81
N PRO A 263 -14.97 22.01 -31.43
CA PRO A 263 -15.98 21.11 -30.91
C PRO A 263 -15.47 19.65 -30.95
N PRO A 264 -15.98 18.74 -30.09
CA PRO A 264 -15.46 17.37 -29.96
C PRO A 264 -15.30 16.62 -31.29
N GLU A 265 -16.22 16.79 -32.23
CA GLU A 265 -16.22 16.17 -33.56
C GLU A 265 -15.09 16.66 -34.50
N GLU A 266 -14.53 17.85 -34.23
CA GLU A 266 -13.41 18.42 -35.00
C GLU A 266 -12.06 18.26 -34.28
N GLN A 267 -12.07 17.76 -33.04
CA GLN A 267 -10.85 17.48 -32.29
C GLN A 267 -10.07 16.34 -32.96
N TYR A 268 -8.75 16.44 -32.90
CA TYR A 268 -7.87 15.48 -33.53
C TYR A 268 -7.85 14.18 -32.73
N GLY A 269 -8.37 13.10 -33.30
CA GLY A 269 -8.26 11.76 -32.72
C GLY A 269 -6.82 11.25 -32.78
N VAL A 270 -6.19 11.05 -31.62
CA VAL A 270 -4.86 10.44 -31.52
C VAL A 270 -5.01 8.92 -31.72
N LYS A 271 -4.57 8.42 -32.87
CA LYS A 271 -4.84 7.03 -33.30
C LYS A 271 -3.75 6.02 -32.91
N ASN A 272 -2.60 6.49 -32.43
CA ASN A 272 -1.44 5.66 -32.12
C ASN A 272 -1.15 5.56 -30.61
N LEU A 273 -2.19 5.65 -29.76
CA LEU A 273 -2.05 5.50 -28.31
C LEU A 273 -1.47 4.15 -27.88
N MET A 274 -1.57 3.10 -28.69
CA MET A 274 -0.89 1.82 -28.45
C MET A 274 0.64 1.95 -28.34
N GLN A 275 1.24 3.04 -28.84
CA GLN A 275 2.66 3.31 -28.61
C GLN A 275 2.98 3.52 -27.13
N VAL A 276 2.02 4.02 -26.33
CA VAL A 276 2.19 4.16 -24.88
C VAL A 276 2.47 2.79 -24.25
N VAL A 277 1.69 1.79 -24.64
CA VAL A 277 1.87 0.41 -24.18
C VAL A 277 3.13 -0.21 -24.78
N ALA A 278 3.27 -0.21 -26.11
CA ALA A 278 4.36 -0.88 -26.80
C ALA A 278 5.75 -0.36 -26.38
N LYS A 279 5.85 0.93 -26.11
CA LYS A 279 7.10 1.59 -25.70
C LYS A 279 7.14 1.91 -24.21
N ARG A 280 6.17 1.48 -23.41
CA ARG A 280 6.12 1.73 -21.96
C ARG A 280 6.35 3.20 -21.61
N ILE A 281 5.68 4.09 -22.36
CA ILE A 281 5.84 5.55 -22.22
C ILE A 281 5.08 6.00 -20.98
N ASN A 282 5.72 6.77 -20.11
CA ASN A 282 5.03 7.45 -19.04
C ASN A 282 4.43 8.76 -19.57
N MET A 283 3.10 8.85 -19.67
CA MET A 283 2.40 10.07 -20.07
C MET A 283 1.60 10.63 -18.89
N ARG A 284 2.05 11.75 -18.31
CA ARG A 284 1.46 12.34 -17.10
C ARG A 284 1.09 13.81 -17.32
N GLY A 285 -0.17 14.13 -17.02
CA GLY A 285 -0.64 15.51 -16.87
C GLY A 285 -0.43 16.03 -15.45
N PHE A 286 -0.47 17.35 -15.27
CA PHE A 286 -0.26 17.98 -13.97
C PHE A 286 -0.95 19.34 -13.88
N ILE A 287 -1.28 19.78 -12.68
CA ILE A 287 -1.66 21.16 -12.39
C ILE A 287 -0.59 21.76 -11.47
N VAL A 288 -0.05 22.93 -11.82
CA VAL A 288 1.07 23.54 -11.08
C VAL A 288 0.76 23.83 -9.61
N SER A 289 -0.51 23.95 -9.23
CA SER A 289 -0.92 24.16 -7.83
C SER A 289 -1.03 22.87 -7.00
N ASP A 290 -0.89 21.69 -7.61
CA ASP A 290 -0.94 20.43 -6.88
C ASP A 290 0.23 20.37 -5.88
N PRO A 291 0.03 19.78 -4.68
CA PRO A 291 1.01 19.83 -3.59
C PRO A 291 2.40 19.31 -3.99
N ASP A 292 2.49 18.30 -4.86
CA ASP A 292 3.73 17.66 -5.33
C ASP A 292 4.37 18.36 -6.56
N MET A 293 3.76 19.44 -7.06
CA MET A 293 4.22 20.18 -8.23
C MET A 293 4.79 21.55 -7.84
N GLY A 294 4.13 22.66 -8.18
CA GLY A 294 4.67 24.01 -7.96
C GLY A 294 5.09 24.32 -6.51
N PRO A 295 4.32 23.96 -5.47
CA PRO A 295 4.68 24.26 -4.07
C PRO A 295 6.06 23.73 -3.66
N VAL A 296 6.44 22.51 -4.07
CA VAL A 296 7.74 21.90 -3.75
C VAL A 296 8.90 22.66 -4.41
N TYR A 297 8.74 23.08 -5.66
CA TYR A 297 9.82 23.70 -6.42
C TYR A 297 9.84 25.24 -6.36
N ALA A 298 8.85 25.88 -5.73
CA ALA A 298 8.67 27.35 -5.79
C ALA A 298 9.89 28.12 -5.29
N LYS A 299 10.46 27.72 -4.14
CA LYS A 299 11.64 28.41 -3.56
C LYS A 299 12.87 28.26 -4.44
N GLU A 300 13.12 27.05 -4.94
CA GLU A 300 14.25 26.74 -5.80
C GLU A 300 14.14 27.46 -7.16
N HIS A 301 12.95 27.42 -7.76
CA HIS A 301 12.62 28.14 -8.99
C HIS A 301 12.92 29.65 -8.87
N GLN A 302 12.45 30.30 -7.79
CA GLN A 302 12.71 31.71 -7.55
C GLN A 302 14.21 31.99 -7.40
N LYS A 303 14.93 31.18 -6.63
CA LYS A 303 16.37 31.36 -6.41
C LYS A 303 17.16 31.21 -7.71
N ASN A 304 16.96 30.10 -8.42
CA ASN A 304 17.79 29.73 -9.56
C ASN A 304 17.47 30.57 -10.79
N VAL A 305 16.19 30.67 -11.16
CA VAL A 305 15.79 31.35 -12.41
C VAL A 305 16.01 32.85 -12.32
N GLN A 306 15.84 33.49 -11.15
CA GLN A 306 16.19 34.90 -11.00
C GLN A 306 17.69 35.14 -11.22
N ALA A 307 18.55 34.30 -10.64
CA ALA A 307 20.00 34.41 -10.79
C ALA A 307 20.43 34.20 -12.25
N TRP A 308 19.85 33.21 -12.94
CA TRP A 308 20.15 32.91 -14.35
C TRP A 308 19.67 34.00 -15.32
N ILE A 309 18.53 34.63 -15.04
CA ILE A 309 18.09 35.78 -15.83
C ILE A 309 19.00 36.98 -15.57
N HIS A 310 19.37 37.22 -14.31
CA HIS A 310 20.25 38.33 -13.92
C HIS A 310 21.64 38.24 -14.58
N ASN A 311 22.24 37.05 -14.58
CA ASN A 311 23.57 36.84 -15.18
C ASN A 311 23.53 36.63 -16.71
N GLY A 312 22.34 36.59 -17.30
CA GLY A 312 22.12 36.47 -18.74
C GLY A 312 22.22 35.05 -19.31
N SER A 313 22.39 34.02 -18.48
CA SER A 313 22.38 32.62 -18.93
C SER A 313 20.99 32.16 -19.37
N PHE A 314 19.93 32.76 -18.82
CA PHE A 314 18.55 32.55 -19.23
C PHE A 314 17.94 33.82 -19.81
N LYS A 315 17.21 33.67 -20.91
CA LYS A 315 16.47 34.75 -21.59
C LYS A 315 14.98 34.45 -21.57
N ALA A 316 14.18 35.41 -21.14
CA ALA A 316 12.73 35.32 -21.14
C ALA A 316 12.13 36.38 -22.06
N ARG A 317 11.51 35.92 -23.16
CA ARG A 317 10.84 36.80 -24.12
C ARG A 317 9.37 36.98 -23.74
N MET A 318 8.94 38.24 -23.75
CA MET A 318 7.57 38.67 -23.43
C MET A 318 6.91 39.30 -24.66
N SER A 319 5.60 39.07 -24.81
CA SER A 319 4.72 39.70 -25.78
C SER A 319 3.76 40.62 -25.02
N THR A 320 4.10 41.91 -24.95
CA THR A 320 3.37 42.87 -24.11
C THR A 320 2.25 43.58 -24.89
N THR A 321 1.03 43.43 -24.41
CA THR A 321 -0.12 44.25 -24.82
C THR A 321 -0.16 45.49 -23.94
N LYS A 322 -0.09 46.68 -24.52
CA LYS A 322 -0.06 47.94 -23.77
C LYS A 322 -1.45 48.56 -23.68
N GLY A 323 -1.88 48.88 -22.46
CA GLY A 323 -3.15 49.54 -22.15
C GLY A 323 -4.31 48.56 -22.05
N ILE A 324 -5.16 48.77 -21.04
CA ILE A 324 -6.36 47.94 -20.78
C ILE A 324 -7.34 47.96 -21.96
N ASP A 325 -7.37 49.03 -22.77
CA ASP A 325 -8.21 49.12 -23.97
C ASP A 325 -7.92 48.02 -25.00
N ASN A 326 -6.67 47.54 -25.04
CA ASN A 326 -6.23 46.49 -25.97
C ASN A 326 -6.28 45.09 -25.34
N ALA A 327 -6.71 44.96 -24.09
CA ALA A 327 -6.60 43.72 -23.32
C ALA A 327 -7.41 42.56 -23.92
N ALA A 328 -8.57 42.83 -24.51
CA ALA A 328 -9.37 41.82 -25.20
C ALA A 328 -8.59 41.22 -26.38
N GLU A 329 -8.00 42.06 -27.23
CA GLU A 329 -7.20 41.60 -28.37
C GLU A 329 -5.93 40.86 -27.93
N GLY A 330 -5.27 41.33 -26.86
CA GLY A 330 -4.07 40.70 -26.30
C GLY A 330 -4.32 39.28 -25.79
N LEU A 331 -5.43 39.07 -25.07
CA LEU A 331 -5.82 37.74 -24.58
C LEU A 331 -6.22 36.81 -25.74
N LEU A 332 -7.00 37.30 -26.71
CA LEU A 332 -7.42 36.47 -27.85
C LEU A 332 -6.28 36.15 -28.82
N GLY A 333 -5.29 37.04 -28.93
CA GLY A 333 -4.07 36.81 -29.70
C GLY A 333 -3.28 35.57 -29.25
N LEU A 334 -3.40 35.18 -27.98
CA LEU A 334 -2.80 33.97 -27.44
C LEU A 334 -3.41 32.71 -28.09
N PHE A 335 -4.73 32.63 -28.15
CA PHE A 335 -5.46 31.49 -28.72
C PHE A 335 -5.30 31.38 -30.24
N ALA A 336 -4.98 32.50 -30.90
CA ALA A 336 -4.67 32.56 -32.33
C ALA A 336 -3.17 32.35 -32.65
N GLY A 337 -2.32 32.09 -31.64
CA GLY A 337 -0.88 31.87 -31.84
C GLY A 337 -0.10 33.10 -32.31
N LYS A 338 -0.65 34.32 -32.14
CA LYS A 338 -0.02 35.58 -32.57
C LYS A 338 1.10 36.03 -31.65
N ASN A 339 1.08 35.60 -30.38
CA ASN A 339 2.05 36.03 -29.38
C ASN A 339 3.42 35.37 -29.59
N PHE A 340 4.49 36.12 -29.29
CA PHE A 340 5.87 35.66 -29.34
C PHE A 340 6.47 35.72 -27.93
N GLY A 341 6.63 34.55 -27.31
CA GLY A 341 6.98 34.45 -25.89
C GLY A 341 5.74 34.51 -25.00
N LYS A 342 5.93 34.94 -23.75
CA LYS A 342 4.87 35.00 -22.74
C LYS A 342 4.00 36.25 -22.93
N ALA A 343 2.69 36.05 -23.08
CA ALA A 343 1.72 37.13 -23.23
C ALA A 343 1.44 37.83 -21.89
N VAL A 344 1.56 39.16 -21.87
CA VAL A 344 1.37 40.01 -20.68
C VAL A 344 0.60 41.27 -21.06
N LEU A 345 -0.36 41.67 -20.23
CA LEU A 345 -0.97 43.00 -20.29
C LEU A 345 -0.18 43.95 -19.40
N GLU A 346 0.21 45.10 -19.95
CA GLU A 346 0.82 46.22 -19.23
C GLU A 346 -0.18 47.37 -19.16
N PHE A 347 -0.48 47.81 -17.93
CA PHE A 347 -1.29 49.00 -17.72
C PHE A 347 -0.43 50.25 -17.96
N ILE A 348 -0.89 51.14 -18.83
CA ILE A 348 -0.22 52.41 -19.10
C ILE A 348 -0.68 53.41 -18.03
N PRO A 349 0.23 54.16 -17.39
CA PRO A 349 -0.16 55.23 -16.48
C PRO A 349 -0.99 56.29 -17.22
N ASN A 350 -2.13 56.71 -16.68
CA ASN A 350 -2.80 57.94 -17.14
C ASN A 350 -1.81 59.10 -17.00
N SER A 351 -1.52 59.79 -18.11
CA SER A 351 -0.59 60.90 -18.18
C SER A 351 -1.10 62.10 -17.38
N ALA A 352 -0.74 62.13 -16.08
CA ALA A 352 -0.75 63.33 -15.24
C ALA A 352 0.45 63.40 -14.28
N LEU A 353 1.37 62.43 -14.32
CA LEU A 353 2.58 62.42 -13.48
C LEU A 353 3.81 61.92 -14.27
N GLU A 354 3.99 62.39 -15.50
CA GLU A 354 5.32 62.48 -16.13
C GLU A 354 5.73 63.95 -16.09
N ASN A 355 6.49 64.36 -15.06
CA ASN A 355 7.42 65.49 -15.10
C ASN A 355 8.15 65.63 -13.75
N ALA A 356 9.16 64.80 -13.53
CA ALA A 356 10.33 65.13 -12.72
C ALA A 356 11.45 64.13 -13.03
N ARG A 357 12.10 64.31 -14.19
CA ARG A 357 13.45 63.79 -14.43
C ARG A 357 14.45 64.94 -14.24
N VAL A 358 15.64 64.54 -13.78
CA VAL A 358 16.98 65.10 -14.00
C VAL A 358 17.65 65.83 -12.81
N ALA A 359 18.92 65.43 -12.62
CA ALA A 359 20.06 66.06 -11.93
C ALA A 359 20.20 65.78 -10.42
N SER A 360 20.98 64.76 -10.00
CA SER A 360 22.46 64.70 -9.91
C SER A 360 23.04 65.53 -8.75
N THR A 361 23.65 64.87 -7.75
CA THR A 361 25.10 64.92 -7.42
C THR A 361 25.47 64.66 -5.94
N PHE A 362 26.61 63.95 -5.75
CA PHE A 362 27.56 63.90 -4.60
C PHE A 362 27.22 63.12 -3.30
N PRO A 363 28.23 62.71 -2.47
CA PRO A 363 29.51 62.05 -2.76
C PRO A 363 29.88 60.89 -1.77
N LYS A 364 31.06 60.29 -1.99
CA LYS A 364 31.76 59.32 -1.12
C LYS A 364 32.16 59.87 0.27
N GLN A 365 32.29 58.93 1.21
CA GLN A 365 33.24 58.81 2.35
C GLN A 365 32.83 59.17 3.81
N HIS A 366 32.96 58.11 4.64
CA HIS A 366 33.41 57.99 6.04
C HIS A 366 32.81 58.87 7.16
N ILE A 367 32.40 58.24 8.28
CA ILE A 367 33.13 58.15 9.58
C ILE A 367 32.20 57.58 10.70
N LYS A 368 32.71 56.53 11.36
CA LYS A 368 32.64 56.09 12.79
C LYS A 368 31.37 56.22 13.68
N SER A 369 31.24 55.14 14.47
CA SER A 369 30.92 55.04 15.92
C SER A 369 29.46 55.31 16.36
N SER A 370 28.84 54.59 17.29
CA SER A 370 29.36 53.80 18.44
C SER A 370 28.28 52.84 19.01
N LEU A 371 28.72 51.61 19.37
CA LEU A 371 28.50 50.81 20.62
C LEU A 371 27.06 50.59 21.15
N SER A 372 26.69 49.40 21.64
CA SER A 372 27.45 48.55 22.58
C SER A 372 27.04 47.05 22.59
N PRO A 373 27.81 46.16 23.26
CA PRO A 373 27.89 44.72 23.01
C PRO A 373 27.33 43.85 24.15
N LEU A 374 26.61 42.76 23.84
CA LEU A 374 26.27 41.72 24.84
C LEU A 374 26.25 40.27 24.32
N MET A 375 26.53 40.01 23.04
CA MET A 375 26.34 38.67 22.47
C MET A 375 27.61 38.01 21.94
N THR A 376 28.78 38.47 22.40
CA THR A 376 30.10 37.95 21.99
C THR A 376 30.93 37.49 23.19
N ARG A 377 30.29 36.94 24.23
CA ARG A 377 30.99 36.40 25.42
C ARG A 377 30.41 35.10 25.98
N LEU A 378 29.67 34.31 25.20
CA LEU A 378 29.26 32.96 25.62
C LEU A 378 29.89 31.82 24.80
N ILE A 379 30.67 32.14 23.77
CA ILE A 379 31.27 31.14 22.87
C ILE A 379 32.72 30.79 23.26
N ASP A 380 33.34 31.52 24.20
CA ASP A 380 34.74 31.28 24.62
C ASP A 380 34.89 30.53 25.96
N ALA A 381 33.85 29.86 26.49
CA ALA A 381 33.90 29.23 27.82
C ALA A 381 33.68 27.70 27.87
N LEU A 382 33.45 27.01 26.75
CA LEU A 382 33.15 25.57 26.75
C LEU A 382 34.06 24.74 25.84
N GLN A 383 35.33 25.13 25.72
CA GLN A 383 36.37 24.34 25.05
C GLN A 383 37.67 24.20 25.84
N ALA A 384 37.59 24.10 27.17
CA ALA A 384 38.67 23.57 27.97
C ALA A 384 38.13 22.98 29.27
N ILE A 385 38.06 21.65 29.36
CA ILE A 385 38.48 20.84 30.51
C ILE A 385 38.31 19.37 30.09
N THR A 386 39.42 18.79 29.66
CA THR A 386 39.72 17.37 29.80
C THR A 386 41.13 17.30 30.39
N ILE A 387 41.36 16.28 31.23
CA ILE A 387 42.65 15.74 31.76
C ILE A 387 42.86 15.85 33.29
N MET A 388 42.59 14.69 33.96
CA MET A 388 43.37 13.98 35.02
C MET A 388 43.51 14.58 36.45
N ASP A 389 43.58 13.84 37.57
CA ASP A 389 43.54 12.41 37.94
C ASP A 389 43.38 12.29 39.49
N ARG A 390 43.01 11.08 39.94
CA ARG A 390 42.87 10.47 41.29
C ARG A 390 43.63 11.12 42.47
N ARG A 391 42.90 11.33 43.60
CA ARG A 391 43.15 10.77 44.96
C ARG A 391 42.25 11.44 46.04
N ARG A 392 41.68 10.61 46.94
CA ARG A 392 40.83 10.88 48.14
C ARG A 392 39.33 11.04 47.80
N ALA A 393 38.48 10.01 47.80
CA ALA A 393 38.15 9.01 48.82
C ALA A 393 37.76 9.63 50.17
N TYR A 394 36.45 9.61 50.44
CA TYR A 394 35.70 9.29 51.68
C TYR A 394 34.47 10.22 51.77
N TRP A 395 33.27 9.63 51.87
CA TRP A 395 31.93 10.24 52.09
C TRP A 395 30.85 10.19 50.99
N LEU A 396 30.96 9.34 49.96
CA LEU A 396 29.82 9.05 49.06
C LEU A 396 29.04 7.71 49.24
N PRO A 397 29.46 6.68 50.01
CA PRO A 397 28.72 5.40 50.01
C PRO A 397 27.47 5.36 50.91
N THR A 398 27.29 6.31 51.84
CA THR A 398 26.19 6.25 52.83
C THR A 398 24.90 6.93 52.38
N PHE A 399 24.94 7.76 51.33
CA PHE A 399 23.76 8.48 50.84
C PHE A 399 22.97 7.66 49.79
N PHE A 400 23.66 6.85 48.98
CA PHE A 400 23.02 6.02 47.95
C PHE A 400 22.31 4.78 48.52
N PHE A 401 22.79 4.22 49.64
CA PHE A 401 22.17 3.04 50.25
C PHE A 401 20.83 3.34 50.95
N ALA A 402 20.64 4.56 51.46
CA ALA A 402 19.40 4.95 52.13
C ALA A 402 18.26 5.29 51.15
N VAL A 403 18.59 5.73 49.94
CA VAL A 403 17.61 6.03 48.88
C VAL A 403 17.17 4.76 48.16
N PHE A 404 18.07 3.79 47.97
CA PHE A 404 17.74 2.48 47.38
C PHE A 404 16.83 1.64 48.29
N ALA A 405 17.11 1.59 49.61
CA ALA A 405 16.33 0.77 50.54
C ALA A 405 14.89 1.29 50.76
N LEU A 406 14.61 2.58 50.51
CA LEU A 406 13.26 3.14 50.62
C LEU A 406 12.43 2.90 49.34
N GLY A 407 13.08 2.82 48.17
CA GLY A 407 12.42 2.49 46.90
C GLY A 407 11.98 1.03 46.82
N SER A 408 12.78 0.09 47.35
CA SER A 408 12.47 -1.35 47.31
C SER A 408 11.29 -1.77 48.19
N LEU A 409 10.96 -0.98 49.23
CA LEU A 409 9.83 -1.26 50.14
C LEU A 409 8.48 -0.76 49.62
N ILE A 410 8.48 0.12 48.61
CA ILE A 410 7.27 0.59 47.92
C ILE A 410 6.90 -0.34 46.76
N TYR A 411 7.89 -1.02 46.15
CA TYR A 411 7.70 -1.95 45.03
C TYR A 411 7.04 -3.28 45.44
N LEU A 412 7.14 -3.70 46.71
CA LEU A 412 6.63 -4.99 47.20
C LEU A 412 5.15 -4.97 47.68
N ARG A 413 4.35 -3.96 47.33
CA ARG A 413 2.97 -3.82 47.85
C ARG A 413 1.86 -3.50 46.83
N TYR A 414 2.13 -3.52 45.54
CA TYR A 414 1.07 -3.43 44.52
C TYR A 414 0.83 -4.80 43.90
N PRO A 415 -0.43 -5.30 43.86
CA PRO A 415 -0.74 -6.49 43.09
C PRO A 415 -0.53 -6.19 41.59
N HIS A 416 -0.01 -7.17 40.86
CA HIS A 416 0.23 -7.16 39.42
C HIS A 416 -0.88 -6.46 38.63
N ILE A 417 -0.54 -5.34 37.99
CA ILE A 417 -1.37 -4.67 36.98
C ILE A 417 -0.69 -4.97 35.65
N SER A 418 -1.30 -5.86 34.87
CA SER A 418 -1.08 -5.96 33.42
C SER A 418 -1.37 -4.58 32.84
N THR A 419 -0.36 -3.90 32.29
CA THR A 419 -0.56 -2.64 31.57
C THR A 419 -1.02 -2.95 30.15
N ALA A 420 -2.25 -3.46 30.03
CA ALA A 420 -3.05 -3.05 28.88
C ALA A 420 -3.22 -1.53 29.01
N PHE A 421 -2.98 -0.79 27.94
CA PHE A 421 -3.28 0.64 27.88
C PHE A 421 -4.82 0.82 27.94
N GLU A 422 -5.41 0.64 29.12
CA GLU A 422 -6.81 0.97 29.38
C GLU A 422 -6.94 2.49 29.36
N TYR A 423 -7.25 3.04 28.19
CA TYR A 423 -7.89 4.33 28.11
C TYR A 423 -9.21 4.21 28.87
N GLU A 424 -9.25 4.74 30.08
CA GLU A 424 -10.43 4.78 30.96
C GLU A 424 -11.51 5.66 30.31
N SER A 425 -12.20 5.12 29.31
CA SER A 425 -13.44 5.69 28.79
C SER A 425 -14.44 5.58 29.94
N GLN A 426 -14.72 6.72 30.60
CA GLN A 426 -15.71 6.86 31.68
C GLN A 426 -17.15 6.64 31.20
N GLN A 427 -17.43 5.50 30.57
CA GLN A 427 -18.77 4.97 30.41
C GLN A 427 -18.80 3.56 30.99
N ASP A 428 -19.59 3.36 32.04
CA ASP A 428 -20.04 2.05 32.52
C ASP A 428 -20.71 1.30 31.36
N LYS A 429 -19.92 0.66 30.49
CA LYS A 429 -20.42 -0.31 29.54
C LYS A 429 -20.92 -1.49 30.36
N LYS A 430 -22.17 -1.90 30.13
CA LYS A 430 -22.70 -3.14 30.71
C LYS A 430 -21.74 -4.27 30.40
N ALA A 431 -21.52 -5.17 31.37
CA ALA A 431 -20.75 -6.38 31.15
C ALA A 431 -21.27 -7.11 29.91
N PHE A 432 -20.42 -7.19 28.88
CA PHE A 432 -20.65 -7.97 27.68
C PHE A 432 -20.09 -9.37 27.91
N LYS A 433 -20.85 -10.39 27.53
CA LYS A 433 -20.46 -11.79 27.68
C LYS A 433 -20.84 -12.57 26.44
N ALA A 434 -19.99 -13.50 26.04
CA ALA A 434 -20.32 -14.44 24.99
C ALA A 434 -21.61 -15.22 25.31
N PRO A 435 -22.46 -15.53 24.30
CA PRO A 435 -23.71 -16.25 24.52
C PRO A 435 -23.49 -17.72 24.93
N LYS A 436 -22.39 -18.31 24.46
CA LYS A 436 -21.95 -19.67 24.77
C LYS A 436 -20.44 -19.66 25.05
N HIS A 437 -19.94 -20.70 25.72
CA HIS A 437 -18.50 -20.89 25.91
C HIS A 437 -17.82 -21.13 24.55
N ASN A 438 -16.60 -20.61 24.38
CA ASN A 438 -15.82 -20.81 23.17
C ASN A 438 -15.22 -22.23 23.12
N VAL A 439 -15.95 -23.15 22.49
CA VAL A 439 -15.55 -24.56 22.30
C VAL A 439 -14.37 -24.73 21.33
N PHE A 440 -13.99 -23.66 20.61
CA PHE A 440 -12.87 -23.62 19.69
C PHE A 440 -11.59 -23.11 20.33
N ALA A 441 -11.66 -22.56 21.55
CA ALA A 441 -10.53 -21.95 22.24
C ALA A 441 -9.35 -22.91 22.33
N GLU A 442 -8.14 -22.37 22.22
CA GLU A 442 -6.91 -23.14 22.36
C GLU A 442 -6.78 -23.75 23.77
N LEU A 443 -5.91 -24.75 23.94
CA LEU A 443 -5.72 -25.39 25.24
C LEU A 443 -5.20 -24.35 26.24
N THR A 444 -5.64 -24.47 27.48
CA THR A 444 -4.98 -23.75 28.58
C THR A 444 -3.66 -24.44 28.93
N GLU A 445 -2.70 -23.72 29.52
CA GLU A 445 -1.46 -24.32 30.05
C GLU A 445 -1.74 -25.56 30.94
N GLN A 446 -2.78 -25.48 31.77
CA GLN A 446 -3.19 -26.59 32.64
C GLN A 446 -3.68 -27.81 31.84
N GLU A 447 -4.49 -27.60 30.80
CA GLU A 447 -4.97 -28.68 29.93
C GLU A 447 -3.80 -29.30 29.16
N ALA A 448 -2.95 -28.48 28.55
CA ALA A 448 -1.78 -28.94 27.80
C ALA A 448 -0.81 -29.73 28.68
N THR A 449 -0.53 -29.26 29.91
CA THR A 449 0.30 -29.98 30.89
C THR A 449 -0.32 -31.32 31.28
N SER A 450 -1.64 -31.35 31.51
CA SER A 450 -2.35 -32.57 31.89
C SER A 450 -2.34 -33.61 30.76
N VAL A 451 -2.55 -33.18 29.51
CA VAL A 451 -2.46 -34.05 28.32
C VAL A 451 -1.07 -34.62 28.18
N ASN A 452 -0.05 -33.77 28.31
CA ASN A 452 1.34 -34.15 28.28
C ASN A 452 1.70 -35.19 29.36
N ASP A 453 1.36 -34.94 30.62
CA ASP A 453 1.59 -35.89 31.72
C ASP A 453 0.88 -37.23 31.46
N PHE A 454 -0.34 -37.18 30.91
CA PHE A 454 -1.11 -38.37 30.56
C PHE A 454 -0.46 -39.20 29.45
N ILE A 455 0.07 -38.55 28.39
CA ILE A 455 0.80 -39.23 27.32
C ILE A 455 2.05 -39.91 27.88
N LEU A 456 2.85 -39.24 28.71
CA LEU A 456 4.03 -39.85 29.34
C LEU A 456 3.69 -41.05 30.22
N GLU A 457 2.57 -41.01 30.94
CA GLU A 457 2.13 -42.13 31.76
C GLU A 457 1.69 -43.33 30.91
N LYS A 458 0.88 -43.10 29.87
CA LYS A 458 0.28 -44.19 29.07
C LYS A 458 1.21 -44.76 28.01
N PHE A 459 2.13 -43.96 27.47
CA PHE A 459 3.10 -44.38 26.45
C PHE A 459 4.49 -44.64 27.05
N ASP A 460 4.54 -45.34 28.19
CA ASP A 460 5.78 -45.76 28.86
C ASP A 460 6.73 -46.57 27.93
N HIS A 461 6.16 -47.36 27.03
CA HIS A 461 6.86 -48.16 26.03
C HIS A 461 7.65 -47.32 25.01
N LEU A 462 7.29 -46.05 24.79
CA LEU A 462 8.03 -45.14 23.92
C LEU A 462 9.20 -44.44 24.63
N ASN A 463 9.33 -44.56 25.96
CA ASN A 463 10.39 -43.89 26.72
C ASN A 463 10.51 -42.39 26.41
N LEU A 464 9.37 -41.69 26.46
CA LEU A 464 9.27 -40.26 26.13
C LEU A 464 10.11 -39.40 27.09
N THR A 465 10.84 -38.44 26.53
CA THR A 465 11.65 -37.47 27.29
C THR A 465 10.97 -36.11 27.24
N LYS A 466 10.84 -35.44 28.40
CA LYS A 466 10.24 -34.08 28.47
C LYS A 466 11.10 -33.03 27.77
N HIS A 467 12.43 -33.16 27.90
CA HIS A 467 13.43 -32.29 27.28
C HIS A 467 14.44 -33.18 26.54
N PRO A 468 14.21 -33.49 25.26
CA PRO A 468 15.09 -34.40 24.52
C PRO A 468 16.49 -33.80 24.41
N LYS A 469 17.52 -34.65 24.57
CA LYS A 469 18.95 -34.29 24.54
C LYS A 469 19.66 -34.84 23.31
N SER A 470 18.96 -35.67 22.55
CA SER A 470 19.44 -36.37 21.37
C SER A 470 18.33 -36.41 20.34
N ALA A 471 18.70 -36.31 19.06
CA ALA A 471 17.80 -36.54 17.93
C ALA A 471 17.19 -37.94 17.87
N ARG A 472 17.64 -38.86 18.75
CA ARG A 472 17.08 -40.21 18.89
C ARG A 472 16.11 -40.36 20.05
N ASP A 473 15.89 -39.30 20.83
CA ASP A 473 14.95 -39.36 21.95
C ASP A 473 13.52 -39.24 21.40
N ASN A 474 12.59 -40.00 21.98
CA ASN A 474 11.17 -39.84 21.69
C ASN A 474 10.61 -38.73 22.56
N PHE A 475 9.75 -37.86 22.02
CA PHE A 475 9.18 -36.76 22.79
C PHE A 475 7.85 -36.29 22.20
N VAL A 476 7.01 -35.70 23.05
CA VAL A 476 5.79 -35.02 22.59
C VAL A 476 6.20 -33.70 21.96
N TYR A 477 5.89 -33.57 20.68
CA TYR A 477 6.32 -32.45 19.86
C TYR A 477 5.38 -31.25 20.04
N ILE A 478 4.09 -31.40 19.72
CA ILE A 478 3.06 -30.34 19.83
C ILE A 478 1.84 -30.92 20.54
N VAL A 479 1.17 -30.09 21.35
CA VAL A 479 -0.19 -30.37 21.84
C VAL A 479 -1.06 -29.14 21.59
N GLU A 480 -2.15 -29.31 20.88
CA GLU A 480 -3.12 -28.26 20.56
C GLU A 480 -4.56 -28.78 20.64
N THR A 481 -5.54 -27.91 20.52
CA THR A 481 -6.96 -28.26 20.55
C THR A 481 -7.34 -28.96 19.25
N LEU A 482 -7.86 -30.19 19.35
CA LEU A 482 -8.55 -30.81 18.23
C LEU A 482 -9.93 -30.14 18.11
N LYS A 483 -10.08 -29.24 17.14
CA LYS A 483 -11.31 -28.47 16.98
C LYS A 483 -12.49 -29.42 16.73
N PRO A 484 -13.64 -29.23 17.42
CA PRO A 484 -14.77 -30.14 17.34
C PRO A 484 -15.46 -30.11 15.97
N ASN A 485 -16.11 -31.22 15.63
CA ASN A 485 -16.89 -31.36 14.40
C ASN A 485 -18.05 -30.34 14.34
N LYS A 486 -18.35 -29.76 13.16
CA LYS A 486 -19.46 -28.80 12.99
C LYS A 486 -20.79 -29.44 13.33
N THR A 487 -20.97 -30.72 13.01
CA THR A 487 -22.19 -31.48 13.31
C THR A 487 -22.52 -31.48 14.80
N ASP A 488 -21.51 -31.58 15.67
CA ASP A 488 -21.70 -31.52 17.12
C ASP A 488 -21.86 -30.07 17.61
N VAL A 489 -21.07 -29.14 17.06
CA VAL A 489 -21.03 -27.75 17.51
C VAL A 489 -22.29 -26.96 17.15
N VAL A 490 -22.85 -27.15 15.95
CA VAL A 490 -24.03 -26.41 15.50
C VAL A 490 -25.21 -26.64 16.43
N THR A 491 -25.41 -27.88 16.89
CA THR A 491 -26.48 -28.20 17.84
C THR A 491 -26.24 -27.59 19.23
N PHE A 492 -24.99 -27.47 19.68
CA PHE A 492 -24.64 -26.76 20.93
C PHE A 492 -24.92 -25.25 20.84
N LEU A 493 -24.53 -24.64 19.72
CA LEU A 493 -24.66 -23.20 19.50
C LEU A 493 -26.11 -22.76 19.30
N HIS A 494 -26.98 -23.63 18.77
CA HIS A 494 -28.33 -23.25 18.32
C HIS A 494 -29.50 -24.08 18.87
N ASP A 495 -29.26 -25.32 19.30
CA ASP A 495 -30.33 -26.25 19.73
C ASP A 495 -30.26 -26.59 21.23
N ASP A 496 -29.50 -25.81 22.01
CA ASP A 496 -29.28 -26.01 23.46
C ASP A 496 -28.75 -27.40 23.84
N ALA A 497 -28.09 -28.09 22.91
CA ALA A 497 -27.32 -29.31 23.20
C ALA A 497 -26.17 -29.00 24.19
N PRO A 498 -25.67 -29.99 24.95
CA PRO A 498 -24.46 -29.82 25.75
C PRO A 498 -23.26 -29.47 24.86
N PRO A 499 -22.21 -28.81 25.39
CA PRO A 499 -20.99 -28.57 24.63
C PRO A 499 -20.39 -29.90 24.16
N PRO A 500 -19.80 -29.94 22.94
CA PRO A 500 -19.09 -31.11 22.47
C PRO A 500 -17.95 -31.47 23.43
N GLU A 501 -17.58 -32.75 23.44
CA GLU A 501 -16.40 -33.20 24.16
C GLU A 501 -15.16 -32.45 23.66
N ARG A 502 -14.31 -32.04 24.60
CA ARG A 502 -13.07 -31.33 24.28
C ARG A 502 -11.93 -32.34 24.14
N TRP A 503 -11.22 -32.28 23.01
CA TRP A 503 -10.14 -33.19 22.65
C TRP A 503 -8.88 -32.39 22.28
N ALA A 504 -7.71 -32.97 22.55
CA ALA A 504 -6.42 -32.44 22.10
C ALA A 504 -5.88 -33.24 20.92
N LYS A 505 -5.26 -32.55 19.96
CA LYS A 505 -4.37 -33.12 18.94
C LYS A 505 -2.94 -33.07 19.48
N ALA A 506 -2.29 -34.23 19.54
CA ALA A 506 -0.90 -34.35 19.98
C ALA A 506 -0.05 -34.93 18.84
N SER A 507 1.08 -34.30 18.55
CA SER A 507 2.11 -34.85 17.66
C SER A 507 3.24 -35.40 18.51
N ILE A 508 3.71 -36.62 18.21
CA ILE A 508 4.84 -37.25 18.88
C ILE A 508 5.94 -37.49 17.84
N SER A 509 7.19 -37.14 18.20
CA SER A 509 8.36 -37.56 17.45
C SER A 509 8.79 -38.94 17.95
N GLU A 510 8.55 -39.96 17.15
CA GLU A 510 8.92 -41.36 17.41
C GLU A 510 10.15 -41.75 16.60
N ASN A 511 11.29 -41.83 17.26
CA ASN A 511 12.62 -42.09 16.72
C ASN A 511 12.99 -43.58 16.85
N PHE A 512 12.76 -44.35 15.78
CA PHE A 512 13.10 -45.77 15.69
C PHE A 512 14.42 -46.02 14.93
N PRO A 513 15.01 -47.23 15.02
CA PRO A 513 16.24 -47.56 14.28
C PRO A 513 16.14 -47.43 12.75
N ASP A 514 14.95 -47.53 12.17
CA ASP A 514 14.69 -47.35 10.75
C ASP A 514 14.34 -45.89 10.36
N GLY A 515 14.24 -44.99 11.34
CA GLY A 515 14.15 -43.55 11.16
C GLY A 515 13.14 -42.84 12.06
N PRO A 516 13.14 -41.49 12.04
CA PRO A 516 12.17 -40.66 12.75
C PRO A 516 10.80 -40.66 12.07
N TYR A 517 9.75 -40.75 12.87
CA TYR A 517 8.35 -40.59 12.47
C TYR A 517 7.68 -39.50 13.29
N MET A 518 6.88 -38.69 12.61
CA MET A 518 5.95 -37.74 13.26
C MET A 518 4.58 -38.39 13.27
N VAL A 519 4.04 -38.66 14.46
CA VAL A 519 2.79 -39.43 14.65
C VAL A 519 1.76 -38.59 15.39
N TYR A 520 0.55 -38.49 14.83
CA TYR A 520 -0.57 -37.76 15.42
C TYR A 520 -1.50 -38.66 16.22
N TYR A 521 -1.85 -38.20 17.42
CA TYR A 521 -2.82 -38.80 18.30
C TYR A 521 -3.89 -37.78 18.70
N MET A 522 -5.09 -38.26 19.01
CA MET A 522 -6.11 -37.49 19.70
C MET A 522 -6.21 -37.96 21.16
N VAL A 523 -6.25 -37.01 22.09
CA VAL A 523 -6.27 -37.27 23.53
C VAL A 523 -7.50 -36.61 24.15
N GLY A 524 -8.36 -37.40 24.78
CA GLY A 524 -9.60 -36.89 25.36
C GLY A 524 -10.55 -37.99 25.83
N PRO A 525 -11.74 -37.63 26.36
CA PRO A 525 -12.19 -36.25 26.56
C PRO A 525 -11.41 -35.53 27.67
N LEU A 526 -11.39 -34.18 27.63
CA LEU A 526 -10.80 -33.30 28.63
C LEU A 526 -11.87 -32.69 29.56
N PRO A 527 -11.53 -32.34 30.83
CA PRO A 527 -10.21 -32.49 31.48
C PRO A 527 -9.82 -33.95 31.71
N VAL A 528 -8.51 -34.22 31.84
CA VAL A 528 -7.99 -35.59 32.00
C VAL A 528 -8.64 -36.30 33.19
N SER A 529 -9.16 -37.49 32.95
CA SER A 529 -9.89 -38.33 33.90
C SER A 529 -9.70 -39.83 33.62
N GLU A 530 -10.40 -40.70 34.34
CA GLU A 530 -10.38 -42.14 34.08
C GLU A 530 -10.99 -42.53 32.72
N GLU A 531 -11.80 -41.65 32.11
CA GLU A 531 -12.42 -41.85 30.79
C GLU A 531 -11.51 -41.39 29.64
N THR A 532 -10.47 -40.62 29.94
CA THR A 532 -9.55 -40.09 28.94
C THR A 532 -8.76 -41.24 28.29
N GLN A 533 -8.63 -41.17 26.97
CA GLN A 533 -7.91 -42.15 26.14
C GLN A 533 -7.01 -41.45 25.13
N ILE A 534 -6.04 -42.19 24.62
CA ILE A 534 -5.17 -41.79 23.51
C ILE A 534 -5.52 -42.68 22.31
N LEU A 535 -5.95 -42.06 21.22
CA LEU A 535 -6.32 -42.76 19.99
C LEU A 535 -5.48 -42.24 18.82
N PRO A 536 -5.16 -43.07 17.80
CA PRO A 536 -4.62 -42.57 16.54
C PRO A 536 -5.55 -41.53 15.90
N LEU A 537 -5.02 -40.38 15.50
CA LEU A 537 -5.79 -39.37 14.78
C LEU A 537 -5.72 -39.65 13.28
N GLU A 538 -6.67 -40.42 12.74
CA GLU A 538 -6.69 -40.79 11.32
C GLU A 538 -7.83 -40.11 10.55
N TYR A 539 -8.97 -39.85 11.19
CA TYR A 539 -10.19 -39.46 10.48
C TYR A 539 -10.11 -38.08 9.80
N THR A 540 -9.15 -37.23 10.18
CA THR A 540 -8.93 -35.91 9.57
C THR A 540 -7.96 -35.96 8.38
N PHE A 541 -7.42 -37.14 8.08
CA PHE A 541 -6.42 -37.37 7.04
C PHE A 541 -6.93 -38.36 6.01
N ASN A 542 -7.07 -37.91 4.75
CA ASN A 542 -7.52 -38.76 3.64
C ASN A 542 -6.42 -39.68 3.07
N SER A 543 -5.23 -39.68 3.69
CA SER A 543 -4.20 -40.70 3.47
C SER A 543 -4.50 -42.04 4.15
N GLY A 544 -5.41 -42.06 5.15
CA GLY A 544 -5.66 -43.24 5.98
C GLY A 544 -4.50 -43.57 6.94
N ARG A 545 -3.60 -42.60 7.18
CA ARG A 545 -2.47 -42.70 8.10
C ARG A 545 -2.49 -41.51 9.06
N ASN A 546 -1.97 -41.71 10.25
CA ASN A 546 -1.73 -40.65 11.24
C ASN A 546 -0.25 -40.30 11.39
N TYR A 547 0.62 -40.77 10.51
CA TYR A 547 2.06 -40.58 10.63
C TYR A 547 2.72 -40.21 9.30
N ILE A 548 3.84 -39.51 9.39
CA ILE A 548 4.76 -39.26 8.29
C ILE A 548 6.18 -39.59 8.72
N LYS A 549 6.94 -40.24 7.84
CA LYS A 549 8.36 -40.49 8.05
C LYS A 549 9.15 -39.23 7.71
N ASN A 550 9.99 -38.80 8.63
CA ASN A 550 10.92 -37.71 8.38
C ASN A 550 12.14 -38.25 7.59
N PRO A 551 12.50 -37.61 6.46
CA PRO A 551 13.55 -38.11 5.58
C PRO A 551 14.99 -37.92 6.08
N VAL A 552 15.22 -37.19 7.17
CA VAL A 552 16.53 -36.96 7.81
C VAL A 552 16.43 -37.18 9.32
N GLN A 553 17.53 -37.52 10.01
CA GLN A 553 17.45 -37.77 11.47
C GLN A 553 17.04 -36.51 12.25
N ASP A 554 17.73 -35.40 12.00
CA ASP A 554 17.43 -34.07 12.54
C ASP A 554 18.09 -33.00 11.66
N TYR A 555 17.58 -31.76 11.74
CA TYR A 555 18.11 -30.64 10.95
C TYR A 555 19.41 -30.06 11.50
N GLY A 556 19.68 -30.20 12.80
CA GLY A 556 20.94 -29.79 13.39
C GLY A 556 22.12 -30.51 12.74
N ALA A 557 21.95 -31.79 12.43
CA ALA A 557 22.92 -32.60 11.73
C ALA A 557 23.15 -32.14 10.27
N ILE A 558 22.13 -31.59 9.61
CA ILE A 558 22.29 -30.95 8.29
C ILE A 558 23.20 -29.72 8.42
N LEU A 559 22.93 -28.85 9.40
CA LEU A 559 23.73 -27.64 9.61
C LEU A 559 25.17 -27.97 10.02
N ASP A 560 25.38 -28.96 10.88
CA ASP A 560 26.71 -29.39 11.30
C ASP A 560 27.51 -29.98 10.13
N PHE A 561 26.88 -30.79 9.28
CA PHE A 561 27.49 -31.28 8.05
C PHE A 561 27.82 -30.13 7.09
N ALA A 562 26.91 -29.16 6.93
CA ALA A 562 27.14 -28.00 6.07
C ALA A 562 28.35 -27.17 6.53
N LEU A 563 28.54 -27.01 7.84
CA LEU A 563 29.72 -26.34 8.42
C LEU A 563 31.01 -27.13 8.18
N GLU A 564 31.01 -28.45 8.41
CA GLU A 564 32.18 -29.32 8.15
C GLU A 564 32.58 -29.30 6.67
N MET A 565 31.60 -29.50 5.78
CA MET A 565 31.79 -29.39 4.33
C MET A 565 32.36 -28.02 3.93
N ALA A 566 31.87 -26.94 4.53
CA ALA A 566 32.31 -25.60 4.21
C ALA A 566 33.75 -25.30 4.69
N GLU A 567 34.18 -25.89 5.81
CA GLU A 567 35.58 -25.81 6.28
C GLU A 567 36.53 -26.50 5.28
N ASP A 568 36.12 -27.65 4.71
CA ASP A 568 36.89 -28.43 3.73
C ASP A 568 37.13 -27.72 2.39
N VAL A 569 36.33 -26.68 2.09
CA VAL A 569 36.46 -25.83 0.89
C VAL A 569 36.77 -24.37 1.24
N SER A 570 37.32 -24.13 2.43
CA SER A 570 37.67 -22.79 2.91
C SER A 570 38.70 -22.07 2.03
N ASP A 571 39.58 -22.80 1.34
CA ASP A 571 40.52 -22.23 0.37
C ASP A 571 39.79 -21.62 -0.83
N ILE A 572 38.77 -22.31 -1.35
CA ILE A 572 37.91 -21.83 -2.45
C ILE A 572 37.13 -20.59 -2.02
N THR A 573 36.47 -20.65 -0.85
CA THR A 573 35.64 -19.54 -0.36
C THR A 573 36.49 -18.33 0.02
N GLN A 574 37.68 -18.54 0.60
CA GLN A 574 38.63 -17.47 0.88
C GLN A 574 39.14 -16.80 -0.40
N GLU A 575 39.41 -17.58 -1.46
CA GLU A 575 39.85 -17.03 -2.75
C GLU A 575 38.74 -16.23 -3.45
N LEU A 576 37.53 -16.77 -3.53
CA LEU A 576 36.43 -16.17 -4.29
C LEU A 576 35.67 -15.07 -3.53
N LEU A 577 35.42 -15.29 -2.24
CA LEU A 577 34.51 -14.47 -1.43
C LEU A 577 35.24 -13.63 -0.38
N GLY A 578 36.54 -13.88 -0.18
CA GLY A 578 37.34 -13.20 0.82
C GLY A 578 37.00 -13.59 2.27
N ALA A 579 36.24 -14.67 2.47
CA ALA A 579 35.78 -15.11 3.78
C ALA A 579 35.63 -16.63 3.87
N THR A 580 35.60 -17.14 5.09
CA THR A 580 35.41 -18.56 5.40
C THR A 580 34.28 -18.72 6.40
N VAL A 581 33.78 -19.94 6.55
CA VAL A 581 32.92 -20.28 7.69
C VAL A 581 33.71 -20.23 9.00
N ASN A 582 33.03 -19.90 10.09
CA ASN A 582 33.60 -19.89 11.43
C ASN A 582 32.73 -20.74 12.35
N ARG A 583 33.07 -22.02 12.53
CA ARG A 583 32.27 -22.92 13.36
C ARG A 583 32.23 -22.51 14.84
N ALA A 584 33.28 -21.85 15.33
CA ALA A 584 33.34 -21.35 16.70
C ALA A 584 32.48 -20.10 16.92
N ASN A 585 32.19 -19.36 15.84
CA ASN A 585 31.33 -18.19 15.86
C ASN A 585 30.53 -18.10 14.53
N PRO A 586 29.44 -18.88 14.38
CA PRO A 586 28.62 -18.86 13.16
C PRO A 586 28.03 -17.48 12.84
N ASP A 587 27.91 -16.63 13.87
CA ASP A 587 27.38 -15.26 13.78
C ASP A 587 28.49 -14.22 13.49
N ASP A 588 29.66 -14.64 13.03
CA ASP A 588 30.72 -13.74 12.60
C ASP A 588 30.23 -12.88 11.41
N PRO A 589 30.06 -11.54 11.57
CA PRO A 589 29.52 -10.70 10.51
C PRO A 589 30.37 -10.71 9.23
N GLU A 590 31.67 -11.00 9.36
CA GLU A 590 32.62 -11.11 8.25
C GLU A 590 32.86 -12.56 7.80
N GLY A 591 32.13 -13.51 8.38
CA GLY A 591 32.17 -14.93 8.04
C GLY A 591 31.21 -15.33 6.92
N LEU A 592 31.00 -16.64 6.80
CA LEU A 592 30.03 -17.26 5.90
C LEU A 592 29.14 -18.26 6.65
N LEU A 593 27.95 -18.49 6.10
CA LEU A 593 27.04 -19.58 6.46
C LEU A 593 26.74 -20.42 5.22
N ALA A 594 26.33 -21.67 5.43
CA ALA A 594 25.85 -22.55 4.37
C ALA A 594 24.46 -23.08 4.73
N PHE A 595 23.49 -22.91 3.83
CA PHE A 595 22.10 -23.34 4.04
C PHE A 595 21.64 -24.35 2.99
N PRO A 596 20.87 -25.39 3.40
CA PRO A 596 20.39 -26.43 2.50
C PRO A 596 19.09 -26.05 1.78
N ARG A 597 18.92 -26.55 0.56
CA ARG A 597 17.61 -26.78 -0.07
C ARG A 597 17.48 -28.24 -0.43
N GLY A 598 16.48 -28.88 0.15
CA GLY A 598 16.24 -30.31 -0.01
C GLY A 598 15.38 -30.66 -1.22
N SER A 599 15.82 -31.60 -2.04
CA SER A 599 15.00 -32.27 -3.05
C SER A 599 14.74 -33.70 -2.59
N ARG A 600 13.47 -34.08 -2.50
CA ARG A 600 13.06 -35.41 -2.04
C ARG A 600 13.21 -36.36 -3.23
N VAL A 601 13.72 -37.55 -2.98
CA VAL A 601 13.94 -38.56 -4.04
C VAL A 601 12.96 -39.71 -3.88
N GLU A 602 12.47 -40.25 -5.00
CA GLU A 602 11.45 -41.31 -5.03
C GLU A 602 11.85 -42.57 -4.24
N THR A 603 13.15 -42.82 -4.07
CA THR A 603 13.68 -43.98 -3.33
C THR A 603 13.65 -43.83 -1.80
N GLY A 604 13.20 -42.67 -1.29
CA GLY A 604 13.34 -42.27 0.11
C GLY A 604 14.67 -41.55 0.38
N GLY A 605 14.66 -40.55 1.26
CA GLY A 605 15.81 -39.69 1.59
C GLY A 605 15.81 -38.34 0.86
N MET A 606 16.90 -37.57 0.99
CA MET A 606 17.02 -36.22 0.42
C MET A 606 18.33 -36.02 -0.36
N MET A 607 18.25 -35.29 -1.47
CA MET A 607 19.40 -34.65 -2.09
C MET A 607 19.42 -33.19 -1.66
N LEU A 608 20.55 -32.69 -1.16
CA LEU A 608 20.65 -31.30 -0.72
C LEU A 608 21.45 -30.48 -1.72
N TRP A 609 21.07 -29.23 -1.91
CA TRP A 609 21.93 -28.20 -2.46
C TRP A 609 22.24 -27.19 -1.37
N MET A 610 23.49 -27.11 -0.96
CA MET A 610 23.99 -26.14 0.00
C MET A 610 24.35 -24.86 -0.73
N GLN A 611 23.95 -23.70 -0.22
CA GLN A 611 24.35 -22.39 -0.74
C GLN A 611 25.01 -21.55 0.34
N PHE A 612 26.04 -20.80 -0.04
CA PHE A 612 26.75 -19.89 0.86
C PHE A 612 26.09 -18.50 0.94
N TYR A 613 26.08 -17.94 2.16
CA TYR A 613 25.52 -16.63 2.49
C TYR A 613 26.49 -15.84 3.39
N ARG A 614 26.38 -14.50 3.39
CA ARG A 614 26.83 -13.69 4.53
C ARG A 614 25.78 -13.73 5.64
N PRO A 615 26.15 -13.73 6.93
CA PRO A 615 25.18 -13.77 8.02
C PRO A 615 24.20 -12.60 8.06
N GLY A 616 24.62 -11.40 7.64
CA GLY A 616 23.77 -10.20 7.67
C GLY A 616 23.46 -9.69 9.09
N MET A 617 24.34 -9.94 10.07
CA MET A 617 24.11 -9.61 11.49
C MET A 617 23.89 -8.11 11.76
N GLY A 618 24.31 -7.23 10.86
CA GLY A 618 24.13 -5.78 11.02
C GLY A 618 22.71 -5.30 10.72
N SER A 619 22.01 -5.99 9.82
CA SER A 619 20.72 -5.55 9.24
C SER A 619 19.60 -6.59 9.30
N GLY A 620 19.91 -7.85 9.63
CA GLY A 620 18.99 -8.99 9.48
C GLY A 620 18.82 -9.47 8.04
N ALA A 621 19.49 -8.86 7.06
CA ALA A 621 19.22 -9.03 5.63
C ALA A 621 19.88 -10.26 4.98
N ARG A 622 20.02 -11.38 5.71
CA ARG A 622 20.73 -12.58 5.23
C ARG A 622 20.27 -13.04 3.84
N THR A 623 18.96 -13.01 3.59
CA THR A 623 18.35 -13.47 2.35
C THR A 623 18.60 -12.54 1.16
N LEU A 624 19.19 -11.37 1.39
CA LEU A 624 19.74 -10.46 0.37
C LEU A 624 21.23 -10.70 0.08
N LEU A 625 21.88 -11.65 0.78
CA LEU A 625 23.32 -11.84 0.70
C LEU A 625 23.76 -13.25 0.22
N PRO A 626 23.17 -13.83 -0.85
CA PRO A 626 23.68 -15.07 -1.43
C PRO A 626 25.06 -14.85 -2.08
N GLN A 627 25.92 -15.88 -2.06
CA GLN A 627 27.31 -15.78 -2.53
C GLN A 627 27.61 -16.57 -3.82
N GLY A 628 26.62 -17.26 -4.38
CA GLY A 628 26.74 -17.89 -5.70
C GLY A 628 27.53 -19.18 -5.79
N ILE A 629 28.04 -19.71 -4.67
CA ILE A 629 28.64 -21.04 -4.57
C ILE A 629 27.59 -22.01 -4.06
N TYR A 630 27.39 -23.11 -4.78
CA TYR A 630 26.43 -24.15 -4.43
C TYR A 630 27.09 -25.52 -4.46
N VAL A 631 26.71 -26.38 -3.52
CA VAL A 631 27.30 -27.72 -3.35
C VAL A 631 26.20 -28.76 -3.26
N LYS A 632 26.24 -29.76 -4.13
CA LYS A 632 25.31 -30.88 -4.12
C LYS A 632 25.78 -31.92 -3.10
N VAL A 633 24.89 -32.34 -2.23
CA VAL A 633 25.15 -33.36 -1.20
C VAL A 633 24.14 -34.49 -1.35
N ASP A 634 24.63 -35.72 -1.38
CA ASP A 634 23.79 -36.91 -1.24
C ASP A 634 23.55 -37.16 0.25
N ALA A 635 22.32 -36.90 0.69
CA ALA A 635 21.83 -37.10 2.04
C ALA A 635 20.70 -38.15 2.07
N THR A 636 20.79 -39.17 1.21
CA THR A 636 19.78 -40.23 1.13
C THR A 636 19.81 -41.18 2.33
N SER A 637 20.96 -41.31 3.00
CA SER A 637 21.10 -42.04 4.26
C SER A 637 20.65 -41.21 5.45
N LEU A 638 20.04 -41.84 6.46
CA LEU A 638 19.75 -41.21 7.75
C LEU A 638 21.03 -40.97 8.59
N ASN A 639 22.12 -41.65 8.23
CA ASN A 639 23.40 -41.52 8.91
C ASN A 639 24.26 -40.46 8.20
N THR A 640 24.48 -39.31 8.85
CA THR A 640 25.24 -38.20 8.28
C THR A 640 26.68 -38.55 7.92
N SER A 641 27.28 -39.56 8.55
CA SER A 641 28.62 -40.05 8.20
C SER A 641 28.69 -40.78 6.86
N GLU A 642 27.54 -41.14 6.27
CA GLU A 642 27.43 -41.76 4.95
C GLU A 642 27.14 -40.73 3.85
N TRP A 643 26.92 -39.46 4.21
CA TRP A 643 26.66 -38.40 3.25
C TRP A 643 27.89 -38.10 2.43
N THR A 644 27.68 -37.75 1.15
CA THR A 644 28.79 -37.47 0.24
C THR A 644 28.60 -36.13 -0.46
N VAL A 645 29.69 -35.38 -0.55
CA VAL A 645 29.79 -34.14 -1.32
C VAL A 645 30.00 -34.51 -2.79
N GLY A 646 29.12 -34.03 -3.65
CA GLY A 646 29.15 -34.26 -5.09
C GLY A 646 29.60 -33.03 -5.87
N GLN A 647 28.74 -32.59 -6.78
CA GLN A 647 29.02 -31.52 -7.74
C GLN A 647 29.00 -30.14 -7.07
N PHE A 648 29.82 -29.22 -7.60
CA PHE A 648 29.81 -27.80 -7.27
C PHE A 648 29.19 -27.01 -8.42
N TYR A 649 28.51 -25.92 -8.11
CA TYR A 649 27.98 -24.97 -9.10
C TYR A 649 28.44 -23.55 -8.76
N TYR A 650 28.97 -22.84 -9.74
CA TYR A 650 29.34 -21.43 -9.64
C TYR A 650 29.27 -20.77 -11.03
N ASN A 651 28.62 -19.60 -11.11
CA ASN A 651 28.55 -18.79 -12.34
C ASN A 651 28.03 -19.54 -13.60
N GLY A 652 27.06 -20.45 -13.44
CA GLY A 652 26.50 -21.18 -14.58
C GLY A 652 27.28 -22.44 -14.98
N VAL A 653 28.33 -22.80 -14.24
CA VAL A 653 29.18 -23.97 -14.54
C VAL A 653 29.06 -24.99 -13.41
N LEU A 654 28.86 -26.25 -13.80
CA LEU A 654 28.95 -27.41 -12.91
C LEU A 654 30.38 -27.97 -12.93
N TYR A 655 30.90 -28.30 -11.76
CA TYR A 655 32.16 -29.00 -11.55
C TYR A 655 31.87 -30.33 -10.85
N ASP A 656 32.47 -31.42 -11.30
CA ASP A 656 32.16 -32.76 -10.78
C ASP A 656 32.73 -33.01 -9.37
N SER A 657 33.70 -32.20 -8.93
CA SER A 657 34.28 -32.27 -7.59
C SER A 657 34.94 -30.96 -7.16
N ALA A 658 35.22 -30.83 -5.86
CA ALA A 658 36.01 -29.72 -5.33
C ALA A 658 37.42 -29.63 -5.95
N ALA A 659 38.02 -30.76 -6.34
CA ALA A 659 39.33 -30.78 -6.98
C ALA A 659 39.30 -30.19 -8.39
N GLU A 660 38.25 -30.49 -9.16
CA GLU A 660 38.03 -29.87 -10.47
C GLU A 660 37.74 -28.38 -10.33
N PHE A 661 36.91 -27.99 -9.36
CA PHE A 661 36.61 -26.58 -9.10
C PHE A 661 37.88 -25.79 -8.76
N ARG A 662 38.74 -26.33 -7.89
CA ARG A 662 40.07 -25.75 -7.59
C ARG A 662 40.94 -25.63 -8.84
N SER A 663 40.98 -26.66 -9.68
CA SER A 663 41.76 -26.61 -10.92
C SER A 663 41.23 -25.55 -11.90
N ALA A 664 39.93 -25.24 -11.87
CA ALA A 664 39.33 -24.22 -12.71
C ALA A 664 39.65 -22.79 -12.24
N LEU A 665 39.85 -22.57 -10.93
CA LEU A 665 40.22 -21.26 -10.37
C LEU A 665 41.56 -20.74 -10.90
N ASP A 666 42.48 -21.66 -11.19
CA ASP A 666 43.80 -21.38 -11.77
C ASP A 666 43.73 -20.98 -13.26
N ASP A 667 42.59 -21.18 -13.93
CA ASP A 667 42.40 -20.77 -15.32
C ASP A 667 42.35 -19.24 -15.41
N PRO A 668 43.20 -18.59 -16.23
CA PRO A 668 43.19 -17.14 -16.39
C PRO A 668 41.87 -16.59 -16.95
N ASP A 669 41.07 -17.42 -17.63
CA ASP A 669 39.77 -17.03 -18.19
C ASP A 669 38.59 -17.29 -17.22
N PHE A 670 38.87 -17.79 -16.00
CA PHE A 670 37.86 -18.04 -14.97
C PHE A 670 37.10 -16.78 -14.59
N GLN A 671 35.77 -16.81 -14.78
CA GLN A 671 34.89 -15.67 -14.53
C GLN A 671 34.56 -15.55 -13.04
N ARG A 672 35.01 -14.44 -12.43
CA ARG A 672 34.75 -14.10 -11.02
C ARG A 672 33.63 -13.07 -10.92
N THR A 673 32.70 -13.29 -10.00
CA THR A 673 31.63 -12.34 -9.65
C THR A 673 31.88 -11.78 -8.25
N PRO A 674 31.72 -10.47 -8.00
CA PRO A 674 31.86 -9.90 -6.65
C PRO A 674 30.90 -10.54 -5.63
N PRO A 675 31.27 -10.63 -4.35
CA PRO A 675 30.37 -11.07 -3.29
C PRO A 675 29.29 -10.03 -2.98
N ASN A 676 28.12 -10.47 -2.51
CA ASN A 676 27.14 -9.57 -1.89
C ASN A 676 27.53 -9.33 -0.44
N LEU A 677 27.66 -8.07 -0.03
CA LEU A 677 28.09 -7.66 1.30
C LEU A 677 27.03 -6.81 1.99
N ASP A 678 26.89 -7.01 3.30
CA ASP A 678 25.99 -6.24 4.17
C ASP A 678 26.43 -4.76 4.22
N GLY A 679 25.49 -3.83 4.35
CA GLY A 679 25.81 -2.40 4.40
C GLY A 679 24.58 -1.48 4.41
N SER A 680 24.76 -0.20 4.09
CA SER A 680 23.65 0.76 4.20
C SER A 680 22.42 0.45 3.33
N TRP A 681 22.57 -0.39 2.30
CA TRP A 681 21.50 -0.77 1.37
C TRP A 681 20.62 -1.92 1.91
N THR A 682 21.09 -2.65 2.91
CA THR A 682 20.36 -3.72 3.61
C THR A 682 19.69 -3.24 4.90
N ASN A 683 20.09 -2.09 5.45
CA ASN A 683 19.45 -1.49 6.61
C ASN A 683 17.98 -1.15 6.31
N THR A 684 17.08 -1.54 7.22
CA THR A 684 15.64 -1.21 7.12
C THR A 684 15.34 0.23 7.53
N GLU A 685 16.24 0.81 8.30
CA GLU A 685 16.17 2.14 8.86
C GLU A 685 17.11 3.13 8.16
N ASP A 686 16.60 4.34 7.94
CA ASP A 686 17.38 5.47 7.45
C ASP A 686 17.24 6.63 8.44
N PHE A 687 18.24 6.78 9.32
CA PHE A 687 18.37 7.86 10.29
C PHE A 687 18.95 9.15 9.69
N GLY A 688 18.96 9.29 8.36
CA GLY A 688 19.30 10.53 7.68
C GLY A 688 18.39 11.69 8.11
N ASP A 689 18.98 12.89 8.14
CA ASP A 689 18.25 14.12 8.44
C ASP A 689 17.51 14.61 7.20
N TYR A 690 16.18 14.46 7.22
CA TYR A 690 15.28 14.92 6.17
C TYR A 690 14.30 15.93 6.78
N PRO A 691 14.40 17.23 6.46
CA PRO A 691 13.54 18.27 7.06
C PRO A 691 12.03 18.03 6.89
N ASP A 692 11.62 17.25 5.89
CA ASP A 692 10.21 16.89 5.68
C ASP A 692 9.70 15.85 6.69
N ARG A 693 10.57 15.20 7.49
CA ARG A 693 10.23 14.26 8.57
C ARG A 693 10.10 14.93 9.96
N ASP A 694 10.29 16.25 10.06
CA ASP A 694 10.25 16.99 11.33
C ASP A 694 8.86 17.07 11.98
N LEU A 695 7.79 16.78 11.22
CA LEU A 695 6.41 16.81 11.73
C LEU A 695 5.85 15.38 11.84
N PRO A 696 5.15 15.04 12.95
CA PRO A 696 4.53 13.73 13.11
C PRO A 696 3.42 13.51 12.06
N PRO A 697 3.19 12.26 11.62
CA PRO A 697 2.16 11.95 10.64
C PRO A 697 0.75 12.12 11.21
N PRO A 698 -0.30 12.19 10.35
CA PRO A 698 -1.68 12.10 10.82
C PRO A 698 -1.94 10.77 11.53
N VAL A 699 -2.52 10.82 12.72
CA VAL A 699 -2.90 9.63 13.50
C VAL A 699 -4.41 9.50 13.61
N SER A 700 -4.89 8.26 13.58
CA SER A 700 -6.29 7.97 13.89
C SER A 700 -6.48 7.96 15.40
N VAL A 701 -7.60 8.51 15.87
CA VAL A 701 -7.95 8.55 17.29
C VAL A 701 -9.34 8.02 17.51
N GLN A 702 -9.61 7.50 18.71
CA GLN A 702 -10.92 7.02 19.12
C GLN A 702 -11.44 7.79 20.36
N PRO A 703 -12.01 8.99 20.17
CA PRO A 703 -12.22 9.93 21.28
C PRO A 703 -13.25 9.52 22.34
N TYR A 704 -14.05 8.48 22.06
CA TYR A 704 -15.07 7.94 22.96
C TYR A 704 -14.85 6.46 23.29
N GLY A 705 -13.65 5.94 23.02
CA GLY A 705 -13.33 4.52 23.17
C GLY A 705 -13.98 3.60 22.12
N PRO A 706 -13.71 2.28 22.20
CA PRO A 706 -14.20 1.28 21.25
C PRO A 706 -15.71 1.27 21.14
N ARG A 707 -16.28 1.06 19.95
CA ARG A 707 -17.75 0.84 19.79
C ARG A 707 -18.11 -0.63 19.54
N TYR A 708 -17.12 -1.51 19.43
CA TYR A 708 -17.33 -2.94 19.58
C TYR A 708 -17.40 -3.32 21.07
N ASN A 709 -17.84 -4.54 21.32
CA ASN A 709 -17.70 -5.22 22.59
C ASN A 709 -16.81 -6.45 22.41
N LEU A 710 -15.98 -6.72 23.42
CA LEU A 710 -15.02 -7.81 23.44
C LEU A 710 -15.15 -8.54 24.77
N ASP A 711 -15.41 -9.85 24.73
CA ASP A 711 -15.26 -10.74 25.87
C ASP A 711 -13.90 -11.43 25.73
N LYS A 712 -12.87 -10.89 26.38
CA LYS A 712 -11.49 -11.40 26.31
C LYS A 712 -11.36 -12.83 26.85
N LYS A 713 -12.24 -13.26 27.75
CA LYS A 713 -12.18 -14.61 28.32
C LYS A 713 -12.61 -15.66 27.30
N GLU A 714 -13.62 -15.34 26.52
CA GLU A 714 -14.20 -16.25 25.52
C GLU A 714 -13.72 -15.93 24.10
N ASN A 715 -12.86 -14.93 23.92
CA ASN A 715 -12.44 -14.40 22.62
C ASN A 715 -13.64 -14.14 21.68
N TYR A 716 -14.68 -13.49 22.20
CA TYR A 716 -15.93 -13.22 21.47
C TYR A 716 -16.11 -11.72 21.21
N ILE A 717 -16.46 -11.38 19.96
CA ILE A 717 -16.56 -10.01 19.50
C ILE A 717 -17.99 -9.72 19.01
N SER A 718 -18.50 -8.52 19.31
CA SER A 718 -19.74 -8.00 18.73
C SER A 718 -19.60 -6.56 18.25
N TRP A 719 -20.02 -6.28 17.02
CA TRP A 719 -19.89 -4.97 16.39
C TRP A 719 -20.98 -4.72 15.32
N PHE A 720 -21.87 -3.76 15.57
CA PHE A 720 -22.92 -3.28 14.65
C PHE A 720 -23.73 -4.36 13.89
N GLY A 721 -23.94 -5.51 14.53
CA GLY A 721 -24.68 -6.64 13.98
C GLY A 721 -23.81 -7.85 13.67
N PHE A 722 -22.49 -7.68 13.57
CA PHE A 722 -21.55 -8.80 13.55
C PHE A 722 -21.33 -9.39 14.93
N GLU A 723 -21.22 -10.71 14.96
CA GLU A 723 -20.90 -11.51 16.13
C GLU A 723 -20.05 -12.72 15.69
N PHE A 724 -18.98 -13.03 16.40
CA PHE A 724 -18.12 -14.19 16.10
C PHE A 724 -17.17 -14.52 17.26
N TYR A 725 -16.72 -15.78 17.29
CA TYR A 725 -15.63 -16.27 18.14
C TYR A 725 -14.30 -16.22 17.40
N LEU A 726 -13.23 -16.01 18.13
CA LEU A 726 -11.85 -16.07 17.66
C LEU A 726 -11.11 -17.24 18.33
N THR A 727 -10.22 -17.88 17.58
CA THR A 727 -9.27 -18.87 18.09
C THR A 727 -7.94 -18.76 17.35
N THR A 728 -6.92 -19.40 17.88
CA THR A 728 -5.58 -19.51 17.30
C THR A 728 -5.21 -20.97 17.10
N ALA A 729 -4.27 -21.23 16.20
CA ALA A 729 -3.62 -22.53 16.03
C ALA A 729 -2.13 -22.31 15.72
N GLN A 730 -1.24 -23.20 16.18
CA GLN A 730 0.20 -23.03 15.99
C GLN A 730 0.57 -22.96 14.50
N ALA A 731 -0.03 -23.83 13.68
CA ALA A 731 0.27 -23.91 12.25
C ALA A 731 -0.23 -22.72 11.42
N THR A 732 -1.37 -22.12 11.78
CA THR A 732 -2.12 -21.20 10.89
C THR A 732 -2.55 -19.88 11.51
N GLY A 733 -2.29 -19.65 12.79
CA GLY A 733 -2.66 -18.40 13.45
C GLY A 733 -4.17 -18.27 13.64
N VAL A 734 -4.72 -17.09 13.34
CA VAL A 734 -6.10 -16.70 13.68
C VAL A 734 -7.15 -17.33 12.76
N SER A 735 -8.19 -17.92 13.37
CA SER A 735 -9.43 -18.34 12.71
C SER A 735 -10.66 -17.79 13.44
N LEU A 736 -11.72 -17.54 12.68
CA LEU A 736 -13.00 -17.02 13.17
C LEU A 736 -14.10 -18.07 13.01
N PHE A 737 -14.97 -18.17 14.01
CA PHE A 737 -16.07 -19.14 14.04
C PHE A 737 -17.42 -18.50 14.34
N ASP A 738 -18.47 -19.10 13.78
CA ASP A 738 -19.87 -18.71 13.94
C ASP A 738 -20.10 -17.22 13.65
N ILE A 739 -19.65 -16.79 12.46
CA ILE A 739 -19.80 -15.41 12.00
C ILE A 739 -21.26 -15.18 11.65
N ARG A 740 -21.90 -14.30 12.42
CA ARG A 740 -23.30 -13.89 12.23
C ARG A 740 -23.38 -12.43 11.83
N PHE A 741 -24.39 -12.09 11.05
CA PHE A 741 -24.75 -10.70 10.75
C PHE A 741 -26.24 -10.47 11.00
N LYS A 742 -26.54 -9.55 11.93
CA LYS A 742 -27.89 -9.22 12.40
C LYS A 742 -28.70 -10.43 12.89
N GLY A 743 -28.00 -11.35 13.57
CA GLY A 743 -28.59 -12.54 14.18
C GLY A 743 -28.75 -13.74 13.26
N GLU A 744 -28.44 -13.60 11.96
CA GLU A 744 -28.41 -14.70 11.00
C GLU A 744 -26.96 -15.17 10.78
N ARG A 745 -26.72 -16.48 10.70
CA ARG A 745 -25.40 -17.02 10.37
C ARG A 745 -25.05 -16.69 8.92
N VAL A 746 -23.78 -16.39 8.69
CA VAL A 746 -23.20 -16.10 7.37
C VAL A 746 -22.10 -17.11 7.04
N MET A 747 -21.23 -17.39 8.01
CA MET A 747 -20.16 -18.38 7.89
C MET A 747 -20.03 -19.15 9.21
N TYR A 748 -19.78 -20.45 9.13
CA TYR A 748 -19.41 -21.26 10.29
C TYR A 748 -17.93 -21.09 10.64
N GLU A 749 -17.04 -21.08 9.65
CA GLU A 749 -15.58 -21.01 9.83
C GLU A 749 -14.96 -20.13 8.76
N LEU A 750 -14.00 -19.29 9.16
CA LEU A 750 -13.17 -18.49 8.27
C LEU A 750 -11.73 -18.47 8.80
N GLY A 751 -10.76 -18.99 8.05
CA GLY A 751 -9.38 -19.07 8.55
C GLY A 751 -8.34 -19.50 7.53
N LEU A 752 -7.09 -19.08 7.74
CA LEU A 752 -5.92 -19.53 6.97
C LEU A 752 -5.75 -21.05 7.10
N GLN A 753 -5.40 -21.70 5.99
CA GLN A 753 -5.15 -23.14 5.91
C GLN A 753 -3.68 -23.44 5.66
N GLU A 754 -3.05 -22.67 4.76
CA GLU A 754 -1.64 -22.77 4.38
C GLU A 754 -1.19 -21.47 3.69
N ALA A 755 0.10 -21.15 3.79
CA ALA A 755 0.76 -20.13 2.99
C ALA A 755 1.96 -20.74 2.27
N MET A 756 2.11 -20.42 0.99
CA MET A 756 3.18 -20.94 0.15
C MET A 756 3.92 -19.81 -0.54
N ALA A 757 5.25 -19.95 -0.62
CA ALA A 757 6.09 -19.20 -1.54
C ALA A 757 6.83 -20.20 -2.46
N HIS A 758 6.51 -20.19 -3.76
CA HIS A 758 7.15 -21.08 -4.74
C HIS A 758 8.02 -20.30 -5.71
N TYR A 759 9.32 -20.61 -5.73
CA TYR A 759 10.31 -19.90 -6.52
C TYR A 759 10.57 -20.54 -7.87
N ALA A 760 11.22 -19.79 -8.75
CA ALA A 760 11.86 -20.27 -9.97
C ALA A 760 13.19 -19.54 -10.18
N GLY A 761 14.17 -20.23 -10.75
CA GLY A 761 15.51 -19.66 -11.00
C GLY A 761 16.39 -20.55 -11.87
N ASP A 762 17.51 -20.00 -12.33
CA ASP A 762 18.55 -20.68 -13.09
C ASP A 762 19.70 -21.21 -12.22
N ASP A 763 19.59 -21.06 -10.89
CA ASP A 763 20.50 -21.62 -9.91
C ASP A 763 19.87 -22.79 -9.13
N PRO A 764 20.68 -23.69 -8.55
CA PRO A 764 20.15 -24.85 -7.84
C PRO A 764 19.28 -24.50 -6.63
N MET A 765 19.49 -23.37 -5.94
CA MET A 765 18.61 -22.99 -4.84
C MET A 765 17.23 -22.62 -5.39
N GLN A 766 17.18 -21.56 -6.20
CA GLN A 766 15.95 -20.91 -6.66
C GLN A 766 15.14 -21.77 -7.63
N GLY A 767 15.81 -22.59 -8.45
CA GLY A 767 15.17 -23.46 -9.44
C GLY A 767 14.28 -24.57 -8.87
N GLY A 768 14.28 -24.78 -7.56
CA GLY A 768 13.40 -25.74 -6.92
C GLY A 768 13.09 -25.42 -5.46
N LEU A 769 13.13 -24.14 -5.08
CA LEU A 769 12.83 -23.70 -3.72
C LEU A 769 11.32 -23.49 -3.54
N GLU A 770 10.79 -24.12 -2.49
CA GLU A 770 9.40 -24.08 -2.08
C GLU A 770 9.30 -23.93 -0.56
N PHE A 771 8.45 -23.02 -0.10
CA PHE A 771 8.05 -22.94 1.30
C PHE A 771 6.57 -23.30 1.45
N MET A 772 6.27 -24.06 2.50
CA MET A 772 4.92 -24.31 3.01
C MET A 772 4.91 -23.83 4.46
N ASP A 773 4.43 -22.63 4.71
CA ASP A 773 4.71 -21.88 5.94
C ASP A 773 3.99 -22.44 7.17
N SER A 774 2.92 -23.23 7.01
CA SER A 774 2.30 -23.96 8.11
C SER A 774 3.23 -25.00 8.73
N PHE A 775 4.21 -25.50 7.98
CA PHE A 775 5.29 -26.35 8.48
C PHE A 775 6.13 -25.63 9.53
N PHE A 776 6.58 -24.41 9.21
CA PHE A 776 7.35 -23.56 10.14
C PHE A 776 6.48 -22.96 11.25
N GLY A 777 5.18 -22.85 10.96
CA GLY A 777 4.12 -22.48 11.86
C GLY A 777 3.83 -20.99 11.80
N MET A 778 2.72 -20.62 11.15
CA MET A 778 2.35 -19.22 11.00
C MET A 778 1.86 -18.61 12.32
N GLY A 779 1.27 -19.40 13.21
CA GLY A 779 0.68 -18.94 14.47
C GLY A 779 1.70 -18.74 15.59
N ASN A 780 2.70 -19.63 15.72
CA ASN A 780 3.82 -19.42 16.66
C ASN A 780 4.84 -18.40 16.16
N ASN A 781 4.80 -18.01 14.89
CA ASN A 781 5.56 -16.87 14.36
C ASN A 781 4.71 -15.59 14.30
N ALA A 782 3.54 -15.55 14.97
CA ALA A 782 2.75 -14.33 15.14
C ALA A 782 3.30 -13.51 16.32
N PHE A 783 4.40 -12.79 16.07
CA PHE A 783 5.11 -12.02 17.09
C PHE A 783 4.30 -10.81 17.59
N GLU A 784 4.82 -10.17 18.64
CA GLU A 784 4.20 -9.01 19.26
C GLU A 784 4.03 -7.86 18.24
N LEU A 785 2.81 -7.34 18.12
CA LEU A 785 2.50 -6.23 17.22
C LEU A 785 2.92 -4.90 17.85
N VAL A 786 3.59 -4.04 17.08
CA VAL A 786 4.09 -2.74 17.54
C VAL A 786 2.94 -1.72 17.60
N PRO A 787 2.51 -1.27 18.80
CA PRO A 787 1.37 -0.38 18.93
C PRO A 787 1.61 0.99 18.29
N GLY A 788 0.63 1.51 17.56
CA GLY A 788 0.74 2.77 16.80
C GLY A 788 1.33 2.62 15.39
N TYR A 789 1.96 1.47 15.09
CA TYR A 789 2.57 1.16 13.80
C TYR A 789 1.83 0.01 13.11
N ASP A 790 1.89 -1.20 13.67
CA ASP A 790 1.20 -2.38 13.14
C ASP A 790 -0.31 -2.27 13.30
N CYS A 791 -0.77 -1.60 14.36
CA CYS A 791 -2.18 -1.29 14.59
C CYS A 791 -2.32 0.12 15.16
N PRO A 792 -3.48 0.80 15.02
CA PRO A 792 -3.70 2.08 15.66
C PRO A 792 -3.43 2.00 17.17
N ALA A 793 -2.88 3.07 17.76
CA ALA A 793 -2.49 3.09 19.18
C ALA A 793 -3.63 2.75 20.16
N TYR A 794 -4.89 2.96 19.76
CA TYR A 794 -6.08 2.69 20.57
C TYR A 794 -6.65 1.26 20.41
N ALA A 795 -6.00 0.37 19.66
CA ALA A 795 -6.47 -1.00 19.44
C ALA A 795 -6.51 -1.80 20.75
N ASP A 796 -7.46 -2.73 20.86
CA ASP A 796 -7.39 -3.80 21.87
C ASP A 796 -6.45 -4.89 21.37
N TYR A 797 -5.58 -5.39 22.25
CA TYR A 797 -4.68 -6.50 21.96
C TYR A 797 -5.07 -7.76 22.72
N LEU A 798 -4.86 -8.91 22.08
CA LEU A 798 -5.00 -10.25 22.64
C LEU A 798 -3.68 -11.02 22.45
N ASP A 799 -3.39 -11.88 23.41
CA ASP A 799 -2.25 -12.79 23.37
C ASP A 799 -2.62 -14.06 22.60
N ALA A 800 -1.62 -14.74 22.06
CA ALA A 800 -1.75 -16.08 21.50
C ALA A 800 -0.90 -17.05 22.32
N GLU A 801 -1.44 -18.24 22.59
CA GLU A 801 -0.74 -19.30 23.32
C GLU A 801 -0.58 -20.53 22.42
N TRP A 802 0.54 -21.23 22.59
CA TRP A 802 0.81 -22.50 21.93
C TRP A 802 1.69 -23.39 22.81
N HIS A 803 1.62 -24.71 22.60
CA HIS A 803 2.29 -25.69 23.47
C HIS A 803 3.14 -26.67 22.67
N ARG A 804 4.43 -26.69 22.98
CA ARG A 804 5.43 -27.49 22.26
C ARG A 804 6.47 -28.02 23.23
N SER A 805 6.95 -29.25 23.04
CA SER A 805 8.05 -29.84 23.82
C SER A 805 7.91 -29.64 25.34
N TYR A 806 6.71 -29.88 25.88
CA TYR A 806 6.39 -29.71 27.31
C TYR A 806 6.36 -28.27 27.84
N GLN A 807 6.48 -27.27 26.98
CA GLN A 807 6.48 -25.86 27.34
C GLN A 807 5.24 -25.18 26.74
N THR A 808 4.72 -24.20 27.48
CA THR A 808 3.72 -23.25 26.99
C THR A 808 4.43 -21.97 26.64
N HIS A 809 4.14 -21.45 25.45
CA HIS A 809 4.68 -20.19 24.98
C HIS A 809 3.53 -19.23 24.78
N THR A 810 3.67 -18.03 25.36
CA THR A 810 2.72 -16.93 25.21
C THR A 810 3.34 -15.87 24.32
N MET A 811 2.65 -15.53 23.25
CA MET A 811 2.98 -14.44 22.34
C MET A 811 2.12 -13.22 22.71
N PRO A 812 2.66 -12.29 23.51
CA PRO A 812 1.90 -11.13 23.96
C PRO A 812 1.49 -10.26 22.77
N ASN A 813 0.34 -9.60 22.88
CA ASN A 813 -0.16 -8.61 21.91
C ASN A 813 -0.05 -9.00 20.42
N SER A 814 -0.16 -10.29 20.10
CA SER A 814 0.03 -10.84 18.75
C SER A 814 -1.19 -10.64 17.84
N ILE A 815 -2.33 -10.28 18.43
CA ILE A 815 -3.59 -10.02 17.72
C ILE A 815 -4.11 -8.66 18.16
N CYS A 816 -4.50 -7.82 17.21
CA CYS A 816 -5.13 -6.54 17.51
C CYS A 816 -6.54 -6.43 16.91
N ILE A 817 -7.42 -5.71 17.61
CA ILE A 817 -8.82 -5.49 17.25
C ILE A 817 -9.07 -3.98 17.30
N PHE A 818 -9.56 -3.40 16.20
CA PHE A 818 -9.80 -1.96 16.13
C PHE A 818 -10.88 -1.57 15.13
N GLU A 819 -11.54 -0.44 15.39
CA GLU A 819 -12.32 0.27 14.37
C GLU A 819 -11.43 1.23 13.60
N PHE A 820 -11.64 1.37 12.30
CA PHE A 820 -10.97 2.37 11.48
C PHE A 820 -11.97 3.10 10.59
N THR A 821 -11.86 4.43 10.50
CA THR A 821 -12.68 5.22 9.59
C THR A 821 -11.92 5.40 8.29
N ALA A 822 -12.45 4.84 7.21
CA ALA A 822 -11.80 4.89 5.91
C ALA A 822 -11.69 6.34 5.39
N ASP A 823 -10.71 6.58 4.53
CA ASP A 823 -10.55 7.83 3.78
C ASP A 823 -11.63 8.03 2.70
N TYR A 824 -12.39 6.98 2.38
CA TYR A 824 -13.56 7.01 1.51
C TYR A 824 -14.90 6.82 2.27
N LEU A 825 -15.99 7.26 1.66
CA LEU A 825 -17.34 7.16 2.23
C LEU A 825 -18.00 5.84 1.87
N LEU A 826 -18.83 5.29 2.77
CA LEU A 826 -19.59 4.07 2.50
C LEU A 826 -20.65 4.34 1.43
N SER A 827 -21.32 5.49 1.53
CA SER A 827 -22.22 5.96 0.49
C SER A 827 -22.35 7.48 0.48
N ARG A 828 -22.66 8.04 -0.68
CA ARG A 828 -22.98 9.46 -0.83
C ARG A 828 -23.91 9.70 -2.01
N HIS A 829 -24.74 10.73 -1.92
CA HIS A 829 -25.55 11.19 -3.04
C HIS A 829 -25.70 12.71 -3.03
N THR A 830 -25.76 13.32 -4.21
CA THR A 830 -26.07 14.74 -4.37
C THR A 830 -27.24 14.88 -5.32
N ALA A 831 -28.36 15.33 -4.77
CA ALA A 831 -29.55 15.68 -5.51
C ALA A 831 -29.67 17.21 -5.64
N GLN A 832 -30.61 17.67 -6.47
CA GLN A 832 -30.85 19.09 -6.74
C GLN A 832 -30.97 19.96 -5.46
N TYR A 833 -31.53 19.41 -4.38
CA TYR A 833 -31.78 20.14 -3.14
C TYR A 833 -31.14 19.51 -1.90
N SER A 834 -30.33 18.46 -2.03
CA SER A 834 -29.68 17.87 -0.86
C SER A 834 -28.41 17.09 -1.17
N VAL A 835 -27.48 17.08 -0.23
CA VAL A 835 -26.34 16.17 -0.21
C VAL A 835 -26.51 15.20 0.95
N THR A 836 -26.29 13.91 0.74
CA THR A 836 -26.17 12.90 1.80
C THR A 836 -24.80 12.24 1.71
N ALA A 837 -24.15 12.02 2.85
CA ALA A 837 -22.87 11.35 2.95
C ALA A 837 -22.82 10.50 4.22
N SER A 838 -22.39 9.25 4.09
CA SER A 838 -22.29 8.25 5.16
C SER A 838 -20.82 7.84 5.30
N ARG A 839 -20.27 7.93 6.51
CA ARG A 839 -18.88 7.52 6.78
C ARG A 839 -18.72 6.02 6.58
N ASN A 840 -17.56 5.60 6.07
CA ASN A 840 -17.19 4.20 6.12
C ASN A 840 -16.35 3.96 7.37
N THR A 841 -16.86 3.15 8.29
CA THR A 841 -16.09 2.69 9.44
C THR A 841 -16.21 1.17 9.46
N PHE A 842 -15.08 0.48 9.56
CA PHE A 842 -15.01 -0.97 9.59
C PHE A 842 -14.28 -1.44 10.85
N LEU A 843 -14.58 -2.66 11.29
CA LEU A 843 -13.84 -3.37 12.33
C LEU A 843 -12.78 -4.25 11.68
N THR A 844 -11.59 -4.32 12.25
CA THR A 844 -10.50 -5.20 11.79
C THR A 844 -10.01 -6.07 12.94
N VAL A 845 -9.81 -7.35 12.67
CA VAL A 845 -8.97 -8.27 13.46
C VAL A 845 -7.70 -8.51 12.64
N ARG A 846 -6.52 -8.26 13.22
CA ARG A 846 -5.24 -8.37 12.51
C ARG A 846 -4.22 -9.17 13.33
N SER A 847 -3.43 -9.98 12.64
CA SER A 847 -2.20 -10.61 13.13
C SER A 847 -1.10 -10.45 12.08
N VAL A 848 0.16 -10.49 12.50
CA VAL A 848 1.33 -10.47 11.61
C VAL A 848 2.18 -11.69 11.89
N SER A 849 2.39 -12.53 10.88
CA SER A 849 3.23 -13.73 10.98
C SER A 849 4.54 -13.51 10.24
N THR A 850 5.67 -13.54 10.96
CA THR A 850 7.00 -13.35 10.37
C THR A 850 7.71 -14.70 10.23
N VAL A 851 7.60 -15.32 9.05
CA VAL A 851 8.21 -16.64 8.78
C VAL A 851 9.45 -16.46 7.92
N GLY A 852 10.60 -16.82 8.50
CA GLY A 852 11.89 -16.64 7.84
C GLY A 852 12.17 -15.15 7.58
N ASN A 853 12.03 -14.76 6.32
CA ASN A 853 12.31 -13.42 5.81
C ASN A 853 11.07 -12.58 5.49
N TYR A 854 9.88 -13.17 5.45
CA TYR A 854 8.64 -12.47 5.10
C TYR A 854 7.80 -12.13 6.33
N ASP A 855 7.17 -10.96 6.30
CA ASP A 855 6.13 -10.55 7.23
C ASP A 855 4.77 -10.59 6.53
N TYR A 856 3.87 -11.48 6.97
CA TYR A 856 2.52 -11.60 6.44
C TYR A 856 1.52 -10.93 7.38
N THR A 857 1.00 -9.76 7.00
CA THR A 857 -0.13 -9.14 7.70
C THR A 857 -1.44 -9.75 7.21
N ILE A 858 -2.17 -10.44 8.10
CA ILE A 858 -3.45 -11.08 7.83
C ILE A 858 -4.54 -10.28 8.52
N GLU A 859 -5.57 -9.88 7.78
CA GLU A 859 -6.65 -9.02 8.24
C GLU A 859 -8.02 -9.62 7.92
N TYR A 860 -8.89 -9.70 8.94
CA TYR A 860 -10.31 -9.97 8.80
C TYR A 860 -11.09 -8.68 9.05
N MET A 861 -11.70 -8.12 8.01
CA MET A 861 -12.34 -6.81 8.04
C MET A 861 -13.87 -6.94 7.89
N PHE A 862 -14.61 -6.17 8.68
CA PHE A 862 -16.08 -6.20 8.73
C PHE A 862 -16.65 -4.81 8.47
N PHE A 863 -17.57 -4.70 7.50
CA PHE A 863 -18.14 -3.42 7.06
C PHE A 863 -19.61 -3.28 7.50
N MET A 864 -20.05 -2.04 7.73
CA MET A 864 -21.39 -1.75 8.26
C MET A 864 -22.56 -2.23 7.39
N ASP A 865 -22.32 -2.56 6.13
CA ASP A 865 -23.29 -3.11 5.19
C ASP A 865 -23.37 -4.64 5.20
N GLY A 866 -22.60 -5.32 6.05
CA GLY A 866 -22.55 -6.78 6.13
C GLY A 866 -21.43 -7.40 5.28
N THR A 867 -20.62 -6.60 4.59
CA THR A 867 -19.46 -7.12 3.85
C THR A 867 -18.37 -7.62 4.81
N ILE A 868 -17.74 -8.74 4.46
CA ILE A 868 -16.54 -9.28 5.10
C ILE A 868 -15.41 -9.26 4.06
N GLU A 869 -14.21 -8.80 4.42
CA GLU A 869 -13.01 -8.87 3.57
C GLU A 869 -11.89 -9.61 4.32
N VAL A 870 -11.26 -10.57 3.64
CA VAL A 870 -10.02 -11.20 4.11
C VAL A 870 -8.89 -10.67 3.26
N LYS A 871 -7.88 -10.08 3.91
CA LYS A 871 -6.79 -9.39 3.24
C LYS A 871 -5.44 -9.85 3.76
N VAL A 872 -4.51 -10.06 2.83
CA VAL A 872 -3.12 -10.37 3.12
C VAL A 872 -2.23 -9.31 2.51
N ARG A 873 -1.18 -8.93 3.23
CA ARG A 873 -0.07 -8.11 2.75
C ARG A 873 1.25 -8.79 3.08
N ALA A 874 2.19 -8.75 2.15
CA ALA A 874 3.54 -9.23 2.40
C ALA A 874 4.53 -8.04 2.48
N SER A 875 5.46 -8.14 3.42
CA SER A 875 6.61 -7.25 3.62
C SER A 875 7.84 -8.11 3.94
N GLY A 876 8.87 -7.48 4.48
CA GLY A 876 10.10 -8.16 4.87
C GLY A 876 11.08 -8.29 3.70
N PHE A 877 12.20 -8.95 3.98
CA PHE A 877 13.25 -9.16 3.00
C PHE A 877 12.80 -10.18 1.95
N ILE A 878 13.15 -9.97 0.69
CA ILE A 878 12.95 -11.02 -0.33
C ILE A 878 13.96 -12.15 -0.16
N PHE A 879 13.63 -13.34 -0.66
CA PHE A 879 14.61 -14.41 -0.83
C PHE A 879 15.30 -14.28 -2.19
N SER A 880 16.43 -13.59 -2.22
CA SER A 880 17.13 -13.22 -3.44
C SER A 880 17.97 -14.36 -4.05
N ALA A 881 18.36 -14.18 -5.31
CA ALA A 881 19.24 -15.06 -6.06
C ALA A 881 20.62 -14.42 -6.28
N PHE A 882 21.64 -15.24 -6.55
CA PHE A 882 22.94 -14.71 -6.93
C PHE A 882 22.97 -14.37 -8.42
N TYR A 883 23.35 -13.13 -8.77
CA TYR A 883 23.44 -12.71 -10.16
C TYR A 883 24.76 -13.18 -10.79
N THR A 884 24.70 -14.04 -11.80
CA THR A 884 25.90 -14.65 -12.42
C THR A 884 26.57 -13.73 -13.46
N ALA A 885 27.91 -13.72 -13.49
CA ALA A 885 28.69 -12.93 -14.46
C ALA A 885 28.53 -13.39 -15.93
N ASN A 886 28.11 -14.63 -16.15
CA ASN A 886 27.94 -15.21 -17.49
C ASN A 886 26.56 -14.91 -18.13
N SER A 887 25.69 -14.16 -17.44
CA SER A 887 24.43 -13.66 -18.00
C SER A 887 24.72 -12.57 -19.06
N THR A 888 25.16 -13.01 -20.23
CA THR A 888 25.45 -12.15 -21.40
C THR A 888 24.19 -11.58 -22.07
N LYS A 889 23.00 -11.98 -21.60
CA LYS A 889 21.72 -11.39 -21.99
C LYS A 889 21.39 -10.25 -21.02
N SER A 890 20.93 -9.12 -21.56
CA SER A 890 20.43 -7.96 -20.77
C SER A 890 19.15 -8.24 -19.96
N GLU A 891 18.66 -9.48 -19.97
CA GLU A 891 17.41 -9.93 -19.37
C GLU A 891 17.71 -11.27 -18.66
N ASP A 892 17.75 -11.24 -17.33
CA ASP A 892 17.62 -12.43 -16.49
C ASP A 892 16.18 -12.92 -16.63
N GLU A 893 15.99 -14.18 -17.02
CA GLU A 893 14.66 -14.75 -17.30
C GLU A 893 13.87 -15.02 -16.00
N TYR A 894 14.56 -15.05 -14.85
CA TYR A 894 14.00 -15.41 -13.55
C TYR A 894 14.05 -14.26 -12.53
N GLY A 895 14.34 -13.03 -12.98
CA GLY A 895 14.38 -11.89 -12.09
C GLY A 895 15.03 -10.65 -12.69
N HIS A 896 15.40 -9.72 -11.82
CA HIS A 896 16.05 -8.48 -12.15
C HIS A 896 17.36 -8.38 -11.38
N ARG A 897 18.43 -7.94 -12.05
CA ARG A 897 19.62 -7.49 -11.32
C ARG A 897 19.28 -6.21 -10.54
N ILE A 898 19.26 -6.31 -9.22
CA ILE A 898 18.84 -5.23 -8.32
C ILE A 898 19.98 -4.73 -7.41
N HIS A 899 21.13 -5.41 -7.41
CA HIS A 899 22.37 -4.95 -6.80
C HIS A 899 23.59 -5.52 -7.57
N ASP A 900 24.81 -5.27 -7.08
CA ASP A 900 26.06 -5.63 -7.75
C ASP A 900 26.14 -7.11 -8.17
N ALA A 901 25.83 -8.04 -7.28
CA ALA A 901 25.79 -9.48 -7.56
C ALA A 901 24.46 -10.12 -7.09
N LEU A 902 23.39 -9.31 -7.07
CA LEU A 902 22.08 -9.71 -6.57
C LEU A 902 21.04 -9.73 -7.70
N SER A 903 20.41 -10.88 -7.89
CA SER A 903 19.18 -10.99 -8.67
C SER A 903 17.99 -11.05 -7.72
N SER A 904 16.88 -10.44 -8.13
CA SER A 904 15.64 -10.40 -7.36
C SER A 904 15.00 -11.77 -7.18
N SER A 905 15.34 -12.74 -8.03
CA SER A 905 14.54 -13.95 -8.24
C SER A 905 13.10 -13.62 -8.69
N MET A 906 12.26 -14.65 -8.72
CA MET A 906 10.81 -14.57 -8.89
C MET A 906 10.12 -15.70 -8.12
N HIS A 907 8.92 -15.43 -7.62
CA HIS A 907 8.13 -16.42 -6.90
C HIS A 907 6.64 -16.06 -6.87
N ASP A 908 5.81 -17.08 -6.64
CA ASP A 908 4.40 -16.89 -6.34
C ASP A 908 4.17 -17.03 -4.84
N HIS A 909 3.50 -16.04 -4.25
CA HIS A 909 2.82 -16.22 -2.97
C HIS A 909 1.41 -16.76 -3.24
N VAL A 910 1.04 -17.86 -2.59
CA VAL A 910 -0.33 -18.41 -2.61
C VAL A 910 -0.71 -18.85 -1.20
N LEU A 911 -1.72 -18.19 -0.63
CA LEU A 911 -2.25 -18.43 0.71
C LEU A 911 -3.68 -18.92 0.61
N ASN A 912 -3.94 -20.11 1.12
CA ASN A 912 -5.24 -20.75 1.07
C ASN A 912 -6.04 -20.46 2.32
N PHE A 913 -7.29 -20.04 2.14
CA PHE A 913 -8.23 -19.80 3.21
C PHE A 913 -9.47 -20.67 3.03
N LYS A 914 -10.02 -21.13 4.15
CA LYS A 914 -11.31 -21.81 4.20
C LYS A 914 -12.40 -20.80 4.56
N ALA A 915 -13.47 -20.75 3.79
CA ALA A 915 -14.72 -20.06 4.08
C ALA A 915 -15.87 -21.08 4.04
N ASP A 916 -16.26 -21.58 5.20
CA ASP A 916 -17.41 -22.46 5.39
C ASP A 916 -18.67 -21.57 5.48
N LEU A 917 -19.32 -21.35 4.34
CA LEU A 917 -20.43 -20.42 4.17
C LEU A 917 -21.75 -21.10 4.57
N ASP A 918 -22.44 -20.52 5.54
CA ASP A 918 -23.76 -20.94 6.03
C ASP A 918 -24.75 -19.78 5.84
N VAL A 919 -24.98 -19.36 4.60
CA VAL A 919 -25.78 -18.17 4.29
C VAL A 919 -27.24 -18.36 4.72
N ALA A 920 -27.61 -17.68 5.82
CA ALA A 920 -28.92 -17.83 6.47
C ALA A 920 -29.25 -19.30 6.84
N GLY A 921 -28.22 -20.08 7.17
CA GLY A 921 -28.33 -21.51 7.48
C GLY A 921 -27.39 -22.36 6.60
N PRO A 922 -27.18 -23.64 6.96
CA PRO A 922 -26.18 -24.50 6.32
C PRO A 922 -26.59 -25.01 4.93
N THR A 923 -27.88 -24.92 4.57
CA THR A 923 -28.39 -25.43 3.29
C THR A 923 -28.20 -24.40 2.18
N ASN A 924 -27.16 -24.51 1.37
CA ASN A 924 -26.80 -23.52 0.36
C ASN A 924 -26.65 -24.13 -1.05
N ASP A 925 -26.79 -23.29 -2.07
CA ASP A 925 -26.50 -23.62 -3.46
C ASP A 925 -25.54 -22.55 -4.01
N MET A 926 -24.50 -22.93 -4.75
CA MET A 926 -23.61 -21.97 -5.41
C MET A 926 -23.95 -21.81 -6.90
N VAL A 927 -23.93 -20.57 -7.39
CA VAL A 927 -24.15 -20.25 -8.80
C VAL A 927 -23.11 -19.27 -9.35
N ARG A 928 -22.87 -19.37 -10.66
CA ARG A 928 -22.19 -18.36 -11.47
C ARG A 928 -23.23 -17.54 -12.22
N LEU A 929 -23.50 -16.32 -11.77
CA LEU A 929 -24.42 -15.38 -12.41
C LEU A 929 -23.68 -14.57 -13.48
N ALA A 930 -23.80 -14.98 -14.74
CA ALA A 930 -23.11 -14.37 -15.87
C ALA A 930 -23.85 -13.15 -16.44
N LEU A 931 -23.08 -12.14 -16.84
CA LEU A 931 -23.51 -10.98 -17.61
C LEU A 931 -23.11 -11.17 -19.07
N GLU A 932 -24.01 -11.70 -19.90
CA GLU A 932 -23.69 -12.04 -21.28
C GLU A 932 -24.22 -10.99 -22.28
N PRO A 933 -23.44 -10.64 -23.32
CA PRO A 933 -23.94 -9.82 -24.41
C PRO A 933 -24.97 -10.60 -25.24
N MET A 934 -26.05 -9.93 -25.64
CA MET A 934 -27.05 -10.52 -26.52
C MET A 934 -27.50 -9.50 -27.59
N THR A 935 -28.02 -9.99 -28.70
CA THR A 935 -28.71 -9.16 -29.70
C THR A 935 -30.16 -9.60 -29.77
N THR A 936 -31.09 -8.69 -29.47
CA THR A 936 -32.53 -9.00 -29.45
C THR A 936 -33.36 -7.90 -30.10
N SER A 937 -34.64 -8.18 -30.32
CA SER A 937 -35.60 -7.22 -30.89
C SER A 937 -36.64 -6.86 -29.84
N TYR A 938 -36.90 -5.57 -29.66
CA TYR A 938 -37.95 -5.10 -28.75
C TYR A 938 -39.14 -4.57 -29.54
N GLY A 939 -40.36 -4.82 -29.07
CA GLY A 939 -41.58 -4.40 -29.75
C GLY A 939 -41.71 -2.88 -29.89
N TRP A 940 -41.20 -2.12 -28.91
CA TRP A 940 -41.20 -0.65 -28.90
C TRP A 940 -40.13 -0.02 -29.79
N ASP A 941 -39.17 -0.82 -30.27
CA ASP A 941 -38.13 -0.41 -31.20
C ASP A 941 -38.54 -0.66 -32.66
N GLN A 942 -39.69 -1.31 -32.93
CA GLN A 942 -40.09 -1.63 -34.29
C GLN A 942 -40.97 -0.55 -34.93
N PRO A 943 -40.70 -0.17 -36.21
CA PRO A 943 -39.66 -0.73 -37.11
C PRO A 943 -38.30 0.00 -37.07
N GLU A 944 -38.15 1.06 -36.29
CA GLU A 944 -37.02 2.00 -36.37
C GLU A 944 -35.65 1.41 -35.98
N GLN A 945 -35.64 0.42 -35.07
CA GLN A 945 -34.46 -0.29 -34.56
C GLN A 945 -34.73 -1.80 -34.50
N PRO A 946 -34.60 -2.53 -35.63
CA PRO A 946 -34.98 -3.94 -35.71
C PRO A 946 -34.25 -4.84 -34.71
N LYS A 947 -32.99 -4.56 -34.40
CA LYS A 947 -32.16 -5.31 -33.46
C LYS A 947 -31.38 -4.36 -32.58
N ARG A 948 -31.25 -4.71 -31.30
CA ARG A 948 -30.46 -3.98 -30.31
C ARG A 948 -29.43 -4.92 -29.69
N ASN A 949 -28.17 -4.50 -29.74
CA ASN A 949 -27.11 -5.10 -28.94
C ASN A 949 -27.32 -4.64 -27.48
N THR A 950 -27.44 -5.60 -26.59
CA THR A 950 -27.74 -5.40 -25.17
C THR A 950 -27.06 -6.51 -24.37
N MET A 951 -27.44 -6.70 -23.12
CA MET A 951 -26.96 -7.77 -22.25
C MET A 951 -28.11 -8.38 -21.46
N HIS A 952 -27.91 -9.59 -20.95
CA HIS A 952 -28.83 -10.27 -20.05
C HIS A 952 -28.09 -10.97 -18.90
N LEU A 953 -28.84 -11.36 -17.88
CA LEU A 953 -28.35 -12.19 -16.78
C LEU A 953 -28.65 -13.65 -17.05
N LYS A 954 -27.70 -14.53 -16.78
CA LYS A 954 -27.88 -15.97 -16.87
C LYS A 954 -27.19 -16.68 -15.72
N GLU A 955 -27.94 -17.50 -14.99
CA GLU A 955 -27.38 -18.34 -13.92
C GLU A 955 -26.86 -19.66 -14.47
N TYR A 956 -25.67 -20.05 -14.03
CA TYR A 956 -25.10 -21.37 -14.20
C TYR A 956 -24.89 -22.00 -12.81
N PRO A 957 -25.67 -23.01 -12.41
CA PRO A 957 -25.46 -23.67 -11.13
C PRO A 957 -24.11 -24.39 -11.11
N VAL A 958 -23.45 -24.40 -9.95
CA VAL A 958 -22.31 -25.26 -9.67
C VAL A 958 -22.87 -26.55 -9.09
N THR A 959 -22.89 -27.61 -9.90
CA THR A 959 -23.59 -28.88 -9.58
C THR A 959 -22.65 -30.01 -9.17
N GLU A 960 -21.35 -29.77 -9.22
CA GLU A 960 -20.29 -30.69 -8.84
C GLU A 960 -19.13 -29.89 -8.27
N GLU A 961 -18.31 -30.54 -7.46
CA GLU A 961 -17.10 -29.94 -6.93
C GLU A 961 -16.15 -29.52 -8.04
N THR A 962 -15.66 -28.28 -7.95
CA THR A 962 -14.88 -27.68 -9.03
C THR A 962 -13.98 -26.56 -8.52
N GLY A 963 -12.84 -26.40 -9.19
CA GLY A 963 -12.04 -25.18 -9.16
C GLY A 963 -12.68 -24.12 -10.06
N LEU A 964 -12.57 -22.85 -9.67
CA LEU A 964 -13.06 -21.68 -10.39
C LEU A 964 -12.00 -20.58 -10.36
N ASP A 965 -11.73 -20.02 -11.53
CA ASP A 965 -10.86 -18.85 -11.67
C ASP A 965 -11.70 -17.58 -11.88
N TRP A 966 -11.18 -16.42 -11.52
CA TRP A 966 -11.87 -15.15 -11.69
C TRP A 966 -12.17 -14.89 -13.17
N PRO A 967 -13.44 -14.58 -13.53
CA PRO A 967 -13.82 -14.45 -14.93
C PRO A 967 -13.21 -13.19 -15.54
N LYS A 968 -12.75 -13.30 -16.80
CA LYS A 968 -12.28 -12.14 -17.57
C LYS A 968 -13.32 -11.03 -17.55
N ASN A 969 -12.86 -9.79 -17.34
CA ASN A 969 -13.72 -8.60 -17.26
C ASN A 969 -14.79 -8.67 -16.15
N SER A 970 -14.58 -9.50 -15.12
CA SER A 970 -15.56 -9.72 -14.04
C SER A 970 -16.94 -10.09 -14.59
N GLY A 971 -16.97 -10.87 -15.69
CA GLY A 971 -18.18 -11.18 -16.45
C GLY A 971 -19.18 -12.09 -15.75
N GLU A 972 -18.81 -12.68 -14.61
CA GLU A 972 -19.69 -13.52 -13.79
C GLU A 972 -19.58 -13.12 -12.31
N PHE A 973 -20.67 -13.27 -11.56
CA PHE A 973 -20.67 -13.19 -10.10
C PHE A 973 -20.76 -14.60 -9.53
N TYR A 974 -19.87 -14.91 -8.60
CA TYR A 974 -19.90 -16.15 -7.82
C TYR A 974 -20.71 -15.90 -6.56
N ILE A 975 -21.85 -16.57 -6.41
CA ILE A 975 -22.81 -16.29 -5.35
C ILE A 975 -23.20 -17.60 -4.67
N VAL A 976 -23.05 -17.63 -3.35
CA VAL A 976 -23.62 -18.67 -2.49
C VAL A 976 -24.98 -18.18 -2.02
N TYR A 977 -26.03 -18.88 -2.42
CA TYR A 977 -27.40 -18.59 -2.05
C TYR A 977 -27.87 -19.53 -0.95
N SER A 978 -28.66 -19.00 -0.01
CA SER A 978 -29.55 -19.80 0.79
C SER A 978 -30.53 -20.51 -0.13
N SER A 979 -30.69 -21.80 0.14
CA SER A 979 -31.63 -22.66 -0.56
C SER A 979 -33.09 -22.37 -0.20
N ASP A 980 -33.31 -22.00 1.05
CA ASP A 980 -34.63 -22.02 1.68
C ASP A 980 -35.11 -20.61 2.00
N GLU A 981 -34.19 -19.67 2.25
CA GLU A 981 -34.51 -18.32 2.68
C GLU A 981 -34.53 -17.31 1.54
N LYS A 982 -35.55 -16.46 1.55
CA LYS A 982 -35.76 -15.38 0.58
C LYS A 982 -35.96 -14.06 1.30
N ASN A 983 -35.58 -12.98 0.63
CA ASN A 983 -35.92 -11.64 1.09
C ASN A 983 -37.39 -11.30 0.78
N ALA A 984 -37.85 -10.12 1.22
CA ALA A 984 -39.22 -9.66 1.03
C ALA A 984 -39.66 -9.52 -0.44
N TRP A 985 -38.72 -9.57 -1.40
CA TRP A 985 -38.97 -9.47 -2.84
C TRP A 985 -39.07 -10.85 -3.53
N GLY A 986 -38.87 -11.93 -2.79
CA GLY A 986 -38.90 -13.31 -3.32
C GLY A 986 -37.57 -13.77 -3.94
N GLU A 987 -36.51 -12.98 -3.80
CA GLU A 987 -35.15 -13.32 -4.22
C GLU A 987 -34.43 -14.12 -3.14
N ARG A 988 -33.62 -15.12 -3.52
CA ARG A 988 -32.81 -15.90 -2.59
C ARG A 988 -31.84 -14.99 -1.84
N LYS A 989 -31.71 -15.17 -0.52
CA LYS A 989 -30.65 -14.51 0.26
C LYS A 989 -29.30 -15.08 -0.16
N GLY A 990 -28.29 -14.25 -0.38
CA GLY A 990 -26.98 -14.73 -0.84
C GLY A 990 -25.81 -13.89 -0.35
N TYR A 991 -24.61 -14.46 -0.44
CA TYR A 991 -23.34 -13.73 -0.35
C TYR A 991 -22.57 -13.95 -1.64
N ARG A 992 -22.13 -12.84 -2.24
CA ARG A 992 -21.26 -12.84 -3.41
C ARG A 992 -19.81 -12.95 -2.95
N VAL A 993 -19.09 -13.92 -3.49
CA VAL A 993 -17.63 -14.05 -3.39
C VAL A 993 -16.99 -13.28 -4.54
N THR A 994 -16.05 -12.38 -4.26
CA THR A 994 -15.40 -11.56 -5.29
C THR A 994 -14.00 -11.15 -4.85
N SER A 995 -13.10 -10.92 -5.80
CA SER A 995 -11.83 -10.23 -5.51
C SER A 995 -12.09 -8.89 -4.80
N GLY A 996 -11.34 -8.63 -3.73
CA GLY A 996 -11.46 -7.46 -2.88
C GLY A 996 -10.53 -6.32 -3.26
N THR A 997 -10.13 -5.50 -2.28
CA THR A 997 -9.17 -4.41 -2.46
C THR A 997 -7.70 -4.89 -2.53
N GLY A 998 -7.02 -4.65 -3.65
CA GLY A 998 -5.60 -5.01 -3.84
C GLY A 998 -5.04 -4.49 -5.16
N MET A 999 -3.89 -5.01 -5.59
CA MET A 999 -3.24 -4.63 -6.86
C MET A 999 -3.81 -5.35 -8.10
N GLY A 1000 -4.84 -6.18 -7.94
CA GLY A 1000 -5.48 -6.92 -9.02
C GLY A 1000 -6.46 -7.98 -8.52
N SER A 1001 -6.87 -8.89 -9.41
CA SER A 1001 -7.50 -10.15 -9.02
C SER A 1001 -6.48 -11.03 -8.29
N THR A 1002 -6.94 -11.81 -7.33
CA THR A 1002 -6.07 -12.74 -6.60
C THR A 1002 -5.56 -13.83 -7.57
N PRO A 1003 -4.26 -14.15 -7.57
CA PRO A 1003 -3.71 -15.21 -8.42
C PRO A 1003 -3.68 -16.56 -7.71
N HIS A 1004 -3.66 -17.62 -8.51
CA HIS A 1004 -3.25 -18.98 -8.14
C HIS A 1004 -1.82 -19.28 -8.61
N LEU A 1005 -1.30 -20.46 -8.30
CA LEU A 1005 0.07 -20.88 -8.64
C LEU A 1005 0.28 -20.94 -10.16
N THR A 1006 1.33 -20.29 -10.65
CA THR A 1006 1.71 -20.28 -12.07
C THR A 1006 2.27 -21.63 -12.52
N ILE A 1007 3.04 -22.30 -11.64
CA ILE A 1007 3.74 -23.54 -11.95
C ILE A 1007 2.74 -24.69 -11.98
N LEU A 1008 2.54 -25.27 -13.16
CA LEU A 1008 1.69 -26.43 -13.35
C LEU A 1008 2.46 -27.72 -13.05
N ASN A 1009 1.85 -28.64 -12.30
CA ASN A 1009 2.43 -29.94 -11.95
C ASN A 1009 3.84 -29.81 -11.34
N SER A 1010 3.99 -28.95 -10.34
CA SER A 1010 5.28 -28.77 -9.64
C SER A 1010 5.81 -30.12 -9.16
N THR A 1011 7.00 -30.49 -9.63
CA THR A 1011 7.69 -31.71 -9.21
C THR A 1011 8.15 -31.64 -7.76
N THR A 1012 8.26 -30.43 -7.22
CA THR A 1012 8.73 -30.18 -5.85
C THR A 1012 7.58 -30.29 -4.85
N LEU A 1013 6.40 -29.73 -5.19
CA LEU A 1013 5.20 -29.83 -4.35
C LEU A 1013 4.50 -31.18 -4.48
N GLY A 1014 4.59 -31.87 -5.63
CA GLY A 1014 3.81 -33.08 -5.85
C GLY A 1014 2.32 -32.82 -5.66
N ASP A 1015 1.69 -33.54 -4.75
CA ASP A 1015 0.27 -33.46 -4.40
C ASP A 1015 0.00 -32.71 -3.08
N SER A 1016 1.04 -32.18 -2.40
CA SER A 1016 0.89 -31.50 -1.11
C SER A 1016 0.14 -30.17 -1.16
N ALA A 1017 0.01 -29.56 -2.34
CA ALA A 1017 -0.52 -28.21 -2.48
C ALA A 1017 -1.43 -27.99 -3.71
N ARG A 1018 -2.22 -29.00 -4.07
CA ARG A 1018 -3.14 -28.94 -5.23
C ARG A 1018 -4.29 -27.94 -5.04
N TRP A 1019 -4.55 -27.51 -3.80
CA TRP A 1019 -5.42 -26.38 -3.49
C TRP A 1019 -4.97 -25.06 -4.15
N ALA A 1020 -3.69 -24.94 -4.54
CA ALA A 1020 -3.11 -23.74 -5.13
C ALA A 1020 -3.36 -23.59 -6.65
N GLU A 1021 -4.02 -24.55 -7.31
CA GLU A 1021 -4.12 -24.59 -8.77
C GLU A 1021 -5.23 -23.72 -9.38
N HIS A 1022 -6.18 -23.24 -8.56
CA HIS A 1022 -7.30 -22.38 -8.98
C HIS A 1022 -7.48 -21.21 -8.01
N ASP A 1023 -8.13 -20.14 -8.44
CA ASP A 1023 -8.35 -18.97 -7.57
C ASP A 1023 -9.24 -19.32 -6.36
N LEU A 1024 -10.22 -20.20 -6.56
CA LEU A 1024 -11.01 -20.82 -5.49
C LEU A 1024 -11.54 -22.19 -5.88
N TRP A 1025 -11.94 -22.97 -4.88
CA TRP A 1025 -12.57 -24.28 -4.99
C TRP A 1025 -13.88 -24.29 -4.24
N VAL A 1026 -14.85 -25.03 -4.77
CA VAL A 1026 -16.18 -25.23 -4.16
C VAL A 1026 -16.34 -26.73 -3.91
N LEU A 1027 -16.36 -27.13 -2.64
CA LEU A 1027 -16.43 -28.53 -2.23
C LEU A 1027 -17.65 -28.78 -1.32
N GLN A 1028 -18.05 -30.04 -1.20
CA GLN A 1028 -18.95 -30.46 -0.14
C GLN A 1028 -18.24 -30.32 1.21
N ARG A 1029 -18.93 -29.80 2.21
CA ARG A 1029 -18.38 -29.66 3.55
C ARG A 1029 -18.45 -31.00 4.29
N LYS A 1030 -17.32 -31.46 4.86
CA LYS A 1030 -17.26 -32.71 5.64
C LYS A 1030 -16.40 -32.55 6.91
N ASP A 1031 -16.77 -33.25 7.99
CA ASP A 1031 -16.02 -33.22 9.26
C ASP A 1031 -14.66 -33.95 9.18
N ASN A 1032 -14.55 -34.95 8.28
CA ASN A 1032 -13.30 -35.68 8.02
C ASN A 1032 -12.37 -34.96 7.03
N GLU A 1033 -12.78 -33.81 6.50
CA GLU A 1033 -11.99 -32.93 5.63
C GLU A 1033 -11.88 -31.52 6.24
N PRO A 1034 -11.37 -31.39 7.49
CA PRO A 1034 -11.44 -30.11 8.19
C PRO A 1034 -10.51 -29.05 7.59
N ARG A 1035 -9.46 -29.46 6.86
CA ARG A 1035 -8.39 -28.59 6.34
C ARG A 1035 -7.98 -28.99 4.92
N SER A 1036 -7.47 -28.02 4.16
CA SER A 1036 -6.93 -28.26 2.80
C SER A 1036 -5.47 -28.74 2.79
N ALA A 1037 -4.73 -28.53 3.89
CA ALA A 1037 -3.34 -28.95 4.06
C ALA A 1037 -3.00 -29.22 5.54
N ASP A 1038 -2.00 -30.07 5.76
CA ASP A 1038 -1.37 -30.32 7.05
C ASP A 1038 0.13 -29.94 7.01
N PRO A 1039 0.69 -29.37 8.09
CA PRO A 1039 2.11 -29.01 8.17
C PRO A 1039 3.08 -30.11 7.72
N LEU A 1040 2.79 -31.37 8.03
CA LEU A 1040 3.69 -32.49 7.73
C LEU A 1040 3.68 -32.89 6.25
N ASN A 1041 2.74 -32.36 5.43
CA ASN A 1041 2.74 -32.58 3.99
C ASN A 1041 4.09 -32.17 3.34
N TYR A 1042 4.80 -31.21 3.94
CA TYR A 1042 6.15 -30.79 3.51
C TYR A 1042 7.18 -31.93 3.44
N PHE A 1043 7.03 -32.97 4.26
CA PHE A 1043 7.96 -34.12 4.24
C PHE A 1043 7.65 -35.16 3.16
N ALA A 1044 6.39 -35.24 2.73
CA ALA A 1044 5.93 -36.25 1.80
C ALA A 1044 5.12 -35.62 0.66
N PRO A 1045 5.73 -34.78 -0.20
CA PRO A 1045 5.00 -34.06 -1.24
C PRO A 1045 4.21 -34.97 -2.19
N HIS A 1046 4.68 -36.21 -2.43
CA HIS A 1046 4.02 -37.17 -3.32
C HIS A 1046 3.10 -38.19 -2.61
N ASP A 1047 3.04 -38.17 -1.28
CA ASP A 1047 2.14 -39.01 -0.47
C ASP A 1047 1.76 -38.28 0.84
N PRO A 1048 1.11 -37.10 0.71
CA PRO A 1048 0.81 -36.23 1.86
C PRO A 1048 -0.25 -36.83 2.78
N LEU A 1049 -0.35 -36.34 4.03
CA LEU A 1049 -1.40 -36.75 4.96
C LEU A 1049 -2.78 -36.25 4.50
N ILE A 1050 -2.81 -35.00 4.02
CA ILE A 1050 -3.96 -34.38 3.36
C ILE A 1050 -3.61 -34.19 1.89
N ASP A 1051 -4.25 -34.99 1.05
CA ASP A 1051 -4.17 -34.90 -0.41
C ASP A 1051 -5.42 -34.19 -0.92
N PHE A 1052 -5.27 -32.94 -1.35
CA PHE A 1052 -6.41 -32.13 -1.78
C PHE A 1052 -7.09 -32.68 -3.05
N THR A 1053 -6.41 -33.51 -3.85
CA THR A 1053 -7.02 -34.16 -5.02
C THR A 1053 -8.05 -35.22 -4.65
N LYS A 1054 -7.95 -35.78 -3.44
CA LYS A 1054 -8.95 -36.71 -2.88
C LYS A 1054 -10.10 -35.99 -2.18
N MET A 1055 -9.97 -34.67 -1.96
CA MET A 1055 -11.04 -33.82 -1.44
C MET A 1055 -11.84 -33.21 -2.58
N ALA A 1056 -11.15 -32.71 -3.61
CA ALA A 1056 -11.76 -32.19 -4.84
C ALA A 1056 -11.98 -33.31 -5.85
N ASP A 1057 -12.81 -34.29 -5.51
CA ASP A 1057 -12.98 -35.55 -6.26
C ASP A 1057 -14.24 -35.56 -7.15
N HIS A 1058 -14.79 -34.38 -7.43
CA HIS A 1058 -15.96 -34.14 -8.28
C HIS A 1058 -17.25 -34.74 -7.72
N GLU A 1059 -17.40 -34.73 -6.39
CA GLU A 1059 -18.68 -35.05 -5.77
C GLU A 1059 -19.81 -34.12 -6.25
N ARG A 1060 -21.03 -34.65 -6.23
CA ARG A 1060 -22.19 -33.94 -6.78
C ARG A 1060 -22.77 -32.97 -5.74
N LEU A 1061 -22.77 -31.68 -6.09
CA LEU A 1061 -23.33 -30.58 -5.30
C LEU A 1061 -24.78 -30.25 -5.71
N GLU A 1062 -25.60 -31.28 -5.92
CA GLU A 1062 -27.03 -31.13 -6.27
C GLU A 1062 -27.90 -31.90 -5.30
N ARG A 1063 -28.64 -31.16 -4.46
CA ARG A 1063 -29.48 -31.75 -3.41
C ARG A 1063 -30.58 -32.64 -3.98
N GLY A 1064 -30.76 -33.80 -3.35
CA GLY A 1064 -31.81 -34.76 -3.71
C GLY A 1064 -31.57 -35.49 -5.04
N ALA A 1065 -30.40 -35.33 -5.66
CA ALA A 1065 -30.03 -36.14 -6.81
C ALA A 1065 -29.83 -37.62 -6.39
N PRO A 1066 -30.07 -38.59 -7.30
CA PRO A 1066 -29.80 -39.99 -7.00
C PRO A 1066 -28.32 -40.19 -6.63
N ASP A 1067 -28.05 -41.03 -5.63
CA ASP A 1067 -26.71 -41.50 -5.27
C ASP A 1067 -25.75 -40.45 -4.68
N THR A 1068 -26.24 -39.32 -4.16
CA THR A 1068 -25.44 -38.36 -3.37
C THR A 1068 -26.06 -38.12 -1.98
N PRO A 1069 -25.26 -38.10 -0.89
CA PRO A 1069 -25.71 -37.67 0.43
C PRO A 1069 -25.68 -36.14 0.62
N TYR A 1070 -25.34 -35.36 -0.40
CA TYR A 1070 -25.21 -33.90 -0.32
C TYR A 1070 -26.49 -33.23 0.19
N ASP A 1071 -26.37 -32.51 1.30
CA ASP A 1071 -27.46 -31.86 2.03
C ASP A 1071 -27.55 -30.36 1.78
N GLY A 1072 -26.58 -29.77 1.06
CA GLY A 1072 -26.47 -28.34 0.80
C GLY A 1072 -25.33 -27.65 1.53
N ASP A 1073 -24.63 -28.34 2.43
CA ASP A 1073 -23.50 -27.77 3.16
C ASP A 1073 -22.24 -27.76 2.27
N LEU A 1074 -21.83 -26.57 1.83
CA LEU A 1074 -20.67 -26.38 0.96
C LEU A 1074 -19.61 -25.54 1.65
N VAL A 1075 -18.37 -25.72 1.22
CA VAL A 1075 -17.22 -24.93 1.66
C VAL A 1075 -16.53 -24.33 0.45
N VAL A 1076 -16.09 -23.08 0.60
CA VAL A 1076 -15.26 -22.40 -0.39
C VAL A 1076 -13.83 -22.31 0.14
N TYR A 1077 -12.88 -22.91 -0.56
CA TYR A 1077 -11.46 -22.65 -0.33
C TYR A 1077 -11.02 -21.58 -1.34
N PHE A 1078 -10.40 -20.49 -0.90
CA PHE A 1078 -10.00 -19.40 -1.79
C PHE A 1078 -8.55 -19.02 -1.56
N ASN A 1079 -7.88 -18.61 -2.64
CA ASN A 1079 -6.48 -18.23 -2.62
C ASN A 1079 -6.31 -16.70 -2.66
N LEU A 1080 -5.43 -16.22 -1.78
CA LEU A 1080 -4.89 -14.85 -1.78
C LEU A 1080 -3.40 -14.93 -2.12
N GLY A 1081 -2.83 -13.89 -2.71
CA GLY A 1081 -1.40 -13.92 -3.01
C GLY A 1081 -0.97 -12.94 -4.09
N ALA A 1082 0.22 -13.15 -4.64
CA ALA A 1082 0.78 -12.32 -5.69
C ALA A 1082 1.82 -13.10 -6.50
N HIS A 1083 1.87 -12.82 -7.81
CA HIS A 1083 3.07 -13.07 -8.60
C HIS A 1083 4.09 -11.99 -8.24
N HIS A 1084 5.14 -12.34 -7.50
CA HIS A 1084 6.15 -11.39 -7.05
C HIS A 1084 7.42 -11.58 -7.89
N ILE A 1085 7.68 -10.59 -8.74
CA ILE A 1085 8.96 -10.41 -9.42
C ILE A 1085 9.59 -9.19 -8.75
N PRO A 1086 10.41 -9.37 -7.71
CA PRO A 1086 10.90 -8.23 -6.96
C PRO A 1086 11.75 -7.32 -7.85
N HIS A 1087 11.80 -6.06 -7.49
CA HIS A 1087 12.58 -5.05 -8.18
C HIS A 1087 13.37 -4.22 -7.17
N SER A 1088 14.09 -3.20 -7.64
CA SER A 1088 14.92 -2.35 -6.75
C SER A 1088 14.13 -1.59 -5.68
N GLY A 1089 12.80 -1.69 -5.65
CA GLY A 1089 11.93 -1.08 -4.65
C GLY A 1089 11.60 -2.02 -3.50
N ASP A 1090 11.96 -3.30 -3.63
CA ASP A 1090 11.89 -4.32 -2.58
C ASP A 1090 13.20 -4.38 -1.76
N ILE A 1091 14.10 -3.41 -1.95
CA ILE A 1091 15.33 -3.25 -1.19
C ILE A 1091 15.18 -2.03 -0.27
N PRO A 1092 15.36 -2.20 1.06
CA PRO A 1092 15.67 -3.45 1.76
C PRO A 1092 14.48 -4.42 1.84
N ASN A 1093 13.24 -3.92 1.94
CA ASN A 1093 12.04 -4.72 2.15
C ASN A 1093 10.97 -4.50 1.08
N THR A 1094 10.16 -5.53 0.87
CA THR A 1094 8.93 -5.52 0.08
C THR A 1094 7.92 -4.51 0.65
N LEU A 1095 7.19 -3.79 -0.22
CA LEU A 1095 6.22 -2.78 0.22
C LEU A 1095 4.79 -3.33 0.33
N MET A 1096 4.20 -3.30 1.54
CA MET A 1096 2.85 -3.81 1.84
C MET A 1096 1.69 -3.19 1.04
N HIS A 1097 1.86 -2.00 0.46
CA HIS A 1097 0.80 -1.35 -0.31
C HIS A 1097 0.72 -1.86 -1.76
N THR A 1098 1.83 -2.40 -2.30
CA THR A 1098 1.90 -3.02 -3.63
C THR A 1098 1.93 -4.55 -3.57
N SER A 1099 2.31 -5.15 -2.44
CA SER A 1099 2.18 -6.58 -2.20
C SER A 1099 0.96 -6.85 -1.31
N ALA A 1100 -0.24 -6.79 -1.91
CA ALA A 1100 -1.50 -6.97 -1.21
C ALA A 1100 -2.58 -7.63 -2.08
N SER A 1101 -3.32 -8.55 -1.47
CA SER A 1101 -4.40 -9.32 -2.10
C SER A 1101 -5.57 -9.52 -1.12
N SER A 1102 -6.80 -9.54 -1.61
CA SER A 1102 -7.96 -9.81 -0.77
C SER A 1102 -9.14 -10.41 -1.53
N VAL A 1103 -10.04 -11.05 -0.79
CA VAL A 1103 -11.35 -11.53 -1.23
C VAL A 1103 -12.42 -10.94 -0.31
N MET A 1104 -13.54 -10.55 -0.91
CA MET A 1104 -14.72 -10.03 -0.22
C MET A 1104 -15.90 -10.98 -0.35
N PHE A 1105 -16.66 -11.06 0.75
CA PHE A 1105 -17.96 -11.69 0.83
C PHE A 1105 -19.00 -10.59 1.03
N VAL A 1106 -19.73 -10.26 -0.04
CA VAL A 1106 -20.64 -9.11 -0.09
C VAL A 1106 -22.08 -9.59 -0.04
N PRO A 1107 -22.94 -9.07 0.85
CA PRO A 1107 -24.36 -9.42 0.87
C PRO A 1107 -25.02 -9.18 -0.49
N HIS A 1108 -25.68 -10.20 -1.04
CA HIS A 1108 -26.37 -10.16 -2.32
C HIS A 1108 -27.81 -10.62 -2.14
N ASN A 1109 -28.76 -9.70 -2.20
CA ASN A 1109 -30.17 -9.95 -1.86
C ASN A 1109 -30.40 -10.50 -0.44
N PHE A 1110 -29.38 -10.50 0.43
CA PHE A 1110 -29.45 -11.03 1.79
C PHE A 1110 -30.46 -10.27 2.68
N ALA A 1111 -30.41 -8.94 2.64
CA ALA A 1111 -31.35 -8.05 3.34
C ALA A 1111 -32.30 -7.39 2.35
N ASP A 1112 -33.47 -6.93 2.82
CA ASP A 1112 -34.49 -6.27 2.00
C ASP A 1112 -34.04 -4.92 1.40
N ALA A 1113 -33.02 -4.32 2.00
CA ALA A 1113 -32.35 -3.09 1.58
C ALA A 1113 -30.95 -3.02 2.22
N ASP A 1114 -30.13 -2.04 1.80
CA ASP A 1114 -28.82 -1.75 2.40
C ASP A 1114 -28.91 -1.73 3.95
N PRO A 1115 -28.31 -2.71 4.63
CA PRO A 1115 -28.45 -2.88 6.07
C PRO A 1115 -27.66 -1.84 6.86
N SER A 1116 -26.71 -1.14 6.24
CA SER A 1116 -25.90 -0.09 6.88
C SER A 1116 -26.73 1.13 7.26
N ARG A 1117 -27.87 1.36 6.58
CA ARG A 1117 -28.71 2.56 6.76
C ARG A 1117 -29.22 2.77 8.19
N GLN A 1118 -29.23 1.72 9.01
CA GLN A 1118 -29.63 1.77 10.42
C GLN A 1118 -28.47 2.10 11.36
N SER A 1119 -27.24 1.78 10.96
CA SER A 1119 -26.05 1.81 11.82
C SER A 1119 -25.08 2.94 11.45
N VAL A 1120 -25.02 3.30 10.17
CA VAL A 1120 -24.03 4.22 9.64
C VAL A 1120 -24.24 5.64 10.13
N GLN A 1121 -23.12 6.34 10.38
CA GLN A 1121 -23.12 7.73 10.82
C GLN A 1121 -22.80 8.65 9.63
N GLY A 1122 -23.49 9.77 9.54
CA GLY A 1122 -23.35 10.67 8.40
C GLY A 1122 -24.13 11.96 8.51
N VAL A 1123 -24.22 12.65 7.38
CA VAL A 1123 -24.85 13.97 7.29
C VAL A 1123 -25.72 14.08 6.05
N ARG A 1124 -26.86 14.76 6.21
CA ARG A 1124 -27.71 15.26 5.14
C ARG A 1124 -27.72 16.78 5.16
N LEU A 1125 -27.24 17.42 4.11
CA LEU A 1125 -27.30 18.86 3.92
C LEU A 1125 -28.51 19.20 3.05
N GLN A 1126 -29.40 20.06 3.54
CA GLN A 1126 -30.47 20.62 2.72
C GLN A 1126 -29.98 21.88 2.01
N LEU A 1127 -30.02 21.90 0.67
CA LEU A 1127 -29.65 23.05 -0.17
C LEU A 1127 -30.89 23.92 -0.46
N LYS A 1128 -30.69 25.24 -0.61
CA LYS A 1128 -31.79 26.16 -0.96
C LYS A 1128 -32.23 25.95 -2.40
N GLY A 1129 -33.53 25.73 -2.62
CA GLY A 1129 -34.15 25.87 -3.93
C GLY A 1129 -34.15 27.33 -4.40
N HIS A 1130 -34.11 27.56 -5.71
CA HIS A 1130 -34.27 28.90 -6.28
C HIS A 1130 -35.67 29.46 -5.94
N GLY A 1131 -35.72 30.56 -5.18
CA GLY A 1131 -36.93 31.36 -4.98
C GLY A 1131 -37.65 31.13 -3.65
N LYS A 1132 -38.11 32.22 -3.02
CA LYS A 1132 -39.12 32.15 -1.95
C LYS A 1132 -40.35 31.43 -2.55
N LYS A 1133 -40.63 30.21 -2.06
CA LYS A 1133 -41.60 29.21 -2.55
C LYS A 1133 -41.04 28.23 -3.60
N SER A 1134 -40.30 27.23 -3.14
CA SER A 1134 -40.22 25.93 -3.84
C SER A 1134 -40.97 24.89 -3.00
N GLY A 1135 -42.13 24.45 -3.48
CA GLY A 1135 -42.96 23.45 -2.84
C GLY A 1135 -42.48 22.01 -3.05
N GLY A 1136 -42.86 21.15 -2.11
CA GLY A 1136 -42.79 19.68 -2.14
C GLY A 1136 -42.37 19.14 -0.77
N PHE A 1137 -43.18 18.52 0.08
CA PHE A 1137 -44.56 18.01 -0.01
C PHE A 1137 -45.42 18.62 1.09
N ALA A 1138 -46.58 19.18 0.74
CA ALA A 1138 -47.67 19.45 1.67
C ALA A 1138 -48.70 18.32 1.51
N GLY A 1139 -48.78 17.47 2.53
CA GLY A 1139 -49.93 16.59 2.77
C GLY A 1139 -50.25 16.67 4.25
N GLU A 1140 -51.44 17.16 4.59
CA GLU A 1140 -52.00 17.07 5.93
C GLU A 1140 -52.43 15.63 6.22
N TRP A 1141 -52.08 15.06 7.38
CA TRP A 1141 -52.98 14.91 8.54
C TRP A 1141 -52.69 13.65 9.42
N SER A 1142 -52.86 13.86 10.73
CA SER A 1142 -52.97 12.93 11.89
C SER A 1142 -51.93 11.82 12.15
N ALA A 1143 -51.35 11.85 13.37
CA ALA A 1143 -50.59 10.77 14.03
C ALA A 1143 -51.49 9.53 14.33
N PRO A 1144 -50.98 8.27 14.52
CA PRO A 1144 -49.92 7.95 15.51
C PRO A 1144 -48.99 6.70 15.29
N SER A 1145 -47.93 6.65 16.12
CA SER A 1145 -47.35 5.50 16.87
C SER A 1145 -46.76 4.24 16.20
N THR A 1146 -45.71 4.32 15.36
CA THR A 1146 -44.84 3.16 15.09
C THR A 1146 -43.36 3.55 14.87
N PRO A 1147 -42.38 2.64 15.12
CA PRO A 1147 -40.94 2.90 15.00
C PRO A 1147 -40.43 3.14 13.55
N ASN A 1148 -41.29 3.01 12.55
CA ASN A 1148 -40.98 3.12 11.11
C ASN A 1148 -41.31 4.49 10.50
N GLY A 1149 -41.30 5.56 11.30
CA GLY A 1149 -41.69 6.90 10.84
C GLY A 1149 -40.73 7.52 9.81
N ASP A 1150 -41.24 7.76 8.60
CA ASP A 1150 -40.58 8.47 7.50
C ASP A 1150 -39.93 9.81 7.95
N LEU A 1151 -38.63 9.97 7.71
CA LEU A 1151 -37.85 11.18 8.00
C LEU A 1151 -38.41 12.45 7.31
N ARG A 1152 -39.21 12.32 6.23
CA ARG A 1152 -39.90 13.45 5.60
C ARG A 1152 -40.81 14.21 6.58
N SER A 1153 -41.36 13.50 7.57
CA SER A 1153 -42.26 14.06 8.60
C SER A 1153 -41.57 15.03 9.57
N ARG A 1154 -40.23 15.00 9.68
CA ARG A 1154 -39.48 15.80 10.68
C ARG A 1154 -39.01 17.18 10.19
N SER A 1155 -39.11 17.51 8.90
CA SER A 1155 -38.46 18.72 8.32
C SER A 1155 -39.36 19.97 8.16
N GLN A 1156 -40.63 19.92 8.57
CA GLN A 1156 -41.66 20.84 8.08
C GLN A 1156 -41.71 22.29 8.62
N LYS A 1157 -40.70 22.86 9.31
CA LYS A 1157 -40.91 24.16 10.00
C LYS A 1157 -39.89 25.29 9.84
N ASP A 1158 -38.80 25.19 9.07
CA ASP A 1158 -37.84 26.32 9.05
C ASP A 1158 -37.13 26.60 7.72
N ASN A 1159 -37.07 27.88 7.33
CA ASN A 1159 -36.61 28.40 6.03
C ASN A 1159 -35.07 28.56 5.94
N LYS A 1160 -34.30 27.77 6.72
CA LYS A 1160 -32.83 27.86 6.79
C LYS A 1160 -32.17 26.65 6.12
N THR A 1161 -31.04 26.88 5.45
CA THR A 1161 -30.11 25.81 5.05
C THR A 1161 -29.72 25.04 6.32
N LYS A 1162 -30.09 23.76 6.44
CA LYS A 1162 -29.88 22.98 7.67
C LYS A 1162 -29.15 21.68 7.36
N ALA A 1163 -28.12 21.39 8.16
CA ALA A 1163 -27.49 20.08 8.21
C ALA A 1163 -28.26 19.19 9.20
N TYR A 1164 -28.54 17.96 8.79
CA TYR A 1164 -29.18 16.93 9.59
C TYR A 1164 -28.19 15.77 9.70
N TYR A 1165 -27.60 15.59 10.87
CA TYR A 1165 -26.76 14.43 11.13
C TYR A 1165 -27.65 13.24 11.47
N PHE A 1166 -27.22 12.06 11.03
CA PHE A 1166 -27.78 10.78 11.48
C PHE A 1166 -26.61 10.00 12.10
N GLY A 1167 -26.80 9.52 13.33
CA GLY A 1167 -25.70 9.08 14.19
C GLY A 1167 -25.19 10.18 15.13
N ALA A 1168 -24.17 9.85 15.93
CA ALA A 1168 -23.59 10.76 16.90
C ALA A 1168 -22.68 11.81 16.25
N THR A 1169 -22.57 12.98 16.90
CA THR A 1169 -21.68 14.08 16.49
C THR A 1169 -20.81 14.54 17.64
N TYR A 1170 -19.63 15.07 17.33
CA TYR A 1170 -18.80 15.76 18.31
C TYR A 1170 -19.43 17.11 18.67
N GLU A 1171 -19.97 17.24 19.89
CA GLU A 1171 -20.65 18.45 20.35
C GLU A 1171 -19.76 19.37 21.21
N LYS A 1172 -18.63 18.86 21.67
CA LYS A 1172 -17.67 19.57 22.53
C LYS A 1172 -16.25 19.30 22.05
N LYS A 1173 -15.32 20.20 22.38
CA LYS A 1173 -13.89 19.96 22.25
C LYS A 1173 -13.54 18.71 23.07
N ILE A 1174 -12.77 17.81 22.48
CA ILE A 1174 -12.19 16.66 23.17
C ILE A 1174 -10.68 16.90 23.25
N GLU A 1175 -10.13 16.78 24.44
CA GLU A 1175 -8.69 16.79 24.67
C GLU A 1175 -8.26 15.34 24.83
N LEU A 1176 -7.22 14.95 24.08
CA LEU A 1176 -6.65 13.62 24.11
C LEU A 1176 -5.25 13.71 24.73
N PRO A 1177 -4.86 12.73 25.56
CA PRO A 1177 -3.50 12.63 26.07
C PRO A 1177 -2.54 12.23 24.93
N LEU A 1178 -1.23 12.44 25.12
CA LEU A 1178 -0.24 12.19 24.05
C LEU A 1178 -0.20 10.70 23.68
N GLU A 1179 -0.39 9.84 24.67
CA GLU A 1179 -0.41 8.38 24.57
C GLU A 1179 -1.56 7.87 23.69
N ALA A 1180 -2.63 8.66 23.52
CA ALA A 1180 -3.72 8.35 22.59
C ALA A 1180 -3.39 8.70 21.12
N LEU A 1181 -2.29 9.40 20.88
CA LEU A 1181 -1.75 9.73 19.57
C LEU A 1181 -0.58 8.81 19.21
N GLU A 1182 0.33 8.62 20.16
CA GLU A 1182 1.54 7.81 20.00
C GLU A 1182 1.92 7.21 21.37
N PRO A 1183 2.00 5.87 21.48
CA PRO A 1183 2.39 5.21 22.72
C PRO A 1183 3.86 5.48 23.03
N ASP A 1184 4.20 5.52 24.33
CA ASP A 1184 5.58 5.66 24.78
C ASP A 1184 6.34 4.35 24.55
N MET A 1185 7.30 4.37 23.65
CA MET A 1185 8.12 3.22 23.29
C MET A 1185 9.43 3.13 24.09
N GLU A 1186 9.78 4.12 24.93
CA GLU A 1186 11.06 4.11 25.69
C GLU A 1186 11.13 2.95 26.71
N GLY A 1187 9.98 2.48 27.19
CA GLY A 1187 9.82 1.30 28.04
C GLY A 1187 9.46 0.01 27.29
N TYR A 1188 9.30 0.06 25.96
CA TYR A 1188 9.03 -1.08 25.09
C TYR A 1188 10.33 -1.86 24.82
N ILE A 1189 11.05 -2.16 25.91
CA ILE A 1189 12.22 -3.03 25.95
C ILE A 1189 11.74 -4.25 26.73
N SER A 1190 11.70 -5.40 26.09
CA SER A 1190 11.12 -6.61 26.65
C SER A 1190 12.03 -7.25 27.72
N SER A 1191 12.22 -6.59 28.86
CA SER A 1191 12.87 -7.23 30.02
C SER A 1191 11.95 -8.26 30.70
N GLU A 1192 10.66 -8.27 30.36
CA GLU A 1192 9.63 -9.19 30.91
C GLU A 1192 9.07 -10.18 29.86
N HIS A 1193 9.45 -10.04 28.59
CA HIS A 1193 9.02 -10.92 27.49
C HIS A 1193 10.27 -11.28 26.68
N ASP A 1194 10.65 -12.56 26.62
CA ASP A 1194 11.74 -12.97 25.73
C ASP A 1194 11.30 -12.62 24.29
N ILE A 1195 11.85 -11.55 23.69
CA ILE A 1195 11.77 -11.37 22.24
C ILE A 1195 12.49 -12.58 21.68
N THR A 1196 11.70 -13.52 21.19
CA THR A 1196 12.14 -14.79 20.62
C THR A 1196 13.16 -14.52 19.51
N ASP A 1197 14.12 -15.42 19.34
CA ASP A 1197 15.11 -15.34 18.27
C ASP A 1197 14.41 -15.21 16.89
N LEU A 1198 14.33 -13.97 16.39
CA LEU A 1198 13.80 -13.62 15.06
C LEU A 1198 14.79 -13.97 13.94
N SER A 1199 15.94 -14.59 14.25
CA SER A 1199 16.81 -15.09 13.20
C SER A 1199 16.00 -16.04 12.32
N PHE A 1200 16.30 -16.04 11.02
CA PHE A 1200 15.72 -17.02 10.11
C PHE A 1200 15.98 -18.47 10.60
N ASN A 1201 16.98 -18.71 11.45
CA ASN A 1201 17.14 -20.02 12.10
C ASN A 1201 16.10 -20.24 13.20
N GLY A 1202 15.79 -19.26 14.06
CA GLY A 1202 14.73 -19.37 15.05
C GLY A 1202 13.34 -19.56 14.43
N SER A 1203 13.02 -18.83 13.35
CA SER A 1203 11.72 -18.89 12.68
C SER A 1203 11.56 -20.04 11.66
N ALA A 1204 12.63 -20.48 10.98
CA ALA A 1204 12.58 -21.60 10.02
C ALA A 1204 13.08 -22.96 10.59
N ALA A 1205 13.91 -22.98 11.63
CA ALA A 1205 14.31 -24.23 12.30
C ALA A 1205 13.34 -24.62 13.42
N GLY A 1206 12.24 -23.87 13.59
CA GLY A 1206 11.15 -24.14 14.52
C GLY A 1206 10.46 -25.50 14.36
N VAL A 1207 10.93 -26.41 13.50
CA VAL A 1207 10.50 -27.82 13.45
C VAL A 1207 11.50 -28.80 14.06
N TRP A 1208 12.75 -28.39 14.19
CA TRP A 1208 13.86 -29.27 14.46
C TRP A 1208 14.62 -28.80 15.68
N HIS A 1209 14.70 -29.66 16.68
CA HIS A 1209 15.33 -29.34 17.96
C HIS A 1209 16.73 -28.72 17.79
N ARG A 1210 16.90 -27.47 18.24
CA ARG A 1210 18.18 -26.93 18.71
C ARG A 1210 17.90 -26.00 19.89
N GLU A 1211 17.63 -26.58 21.05
CA GLU A 1211 17.85 -25.86 22.31
C GLU A 1211 19.29 -26.17 22.76
N GLU A 1212 20.08 -25.12 22.94
CA GLU A 1212 21.33 -25.09 23.72
C GLU A 1212 22.51 -25.94 23.23
N ALA A 1213 23.12 -25.56 22.10
CA ALA A 1213 24.54 -25.86 21.83
C ALA A 1213 25.49 -24.69 22.15
N PHE A 1214 24.97 -23.56 22.66
CA PHE A 1214 25.78 -22.43 23.13
C PHE A 1214 25.38 -22.03 24.56
N GLY A 1215 25.50 -22.99 25.48
CA GLY A 1215 25.57 -22.69 26.91
C GLY A 1215 27.03 -22.46 27.32
N GLY A 1216 27.38 -21.21 27.56
CA GLY A 1216 28.63 -20.77 28.20
C GLY A 1216 28.39 -19.58 29.10
#